data_AF-A0A5C5FRT6-F1
#
_entry.id   AF-A0A5C5FRT6-F1
#
_cell.length_a   1.000
_cell.length_b   1.000
_cell.length_c   1.000
_cell.angle_alpha   90.00
_cell.angle_beta   90.00
_cell.angle_gamma   90.00
#
_symmetry.space_group_name_H-M   'P 1'
#
loop_
_entity.id
_entity.type
_entity.pdbx_description
1 polymer ?
#
loop_
_entity_poly.entity_id
_entity_poly.type
_entity_poly.pdbx_seq_one_letter_code
_entity_poly.pdbx_strand_id
1 'polypeptide(L)'
;MASPPAAEPAAKRQKTAEAPLPFHKTLLEPANVDRLRQAHEASTPYKHAVINQLFDEDFVKRARKEITEQLSFREKETDICALSLSPAFEWGTRQCSTLRPQINQTGDLSNLSGLPAAELAVLPTLLELRDAIYSKQFRSFLQEVTGCGPLSGIKTDMSCAEYSEGCYLLNHDDVIGTRRISFILYLVLDEPAWQPEWGGALELYPVLEADEKNPDRPNVPVAKPSVVIPPSFNQMVFFEVQPGHSFHSVEEVVVEGDKEKGGVGARVSLSGWFHKPIEGEEGYEGSEGFKPKSSLQQLYATTLSAATPYPSPLPLPLPTIPSASDLAYLTPLVNPAYLTPKVVSHLRSSFCDSSHLVLADFLHPSLATELEALIRARDADLERGRRGVAVGGQRANQVPPHDAGEDASEGWEVVGPPHLQRYLSLSASVPAGAAGEDRLATLLRQVHALFTSQAFAALLASLTSLLPTAYTTAVRRFRPGLDYTLARGEAAGDSGASAKLDVGLGLTPRCAGEGDRELWAGGDVGGWDVWLANEEGGDEATYGGAGEKTKGEAEQEQEQEQQEKEGTEGEEEEEEEDDGPLLALEPEWNRLHLVLRDPGVLAFVKYVSARAPASRWDVAGEWEVQGVEEEDDDNEAGEQ
;
A
#
# COMPACT_ATOMS: atom_id res chain seq x y z
N MET A 1 -52.58 53.68 34.12
CA MET A 1 -51.62 52.83 33.37
C MET A 1 -52.37 51.57 32.99
N ALA A 2 -52.52 51.32 31.69
CA ALA A 2 -53.32 50.23 31.15
C ALA A 2 -52.51 48.93 31.09
N SER A 3 -53.14 47.81 31.44
CA SER A 3 -52.59 46.46 31.29
C SER A 3 -52.43 46.09 29.81
N PRO A 4 -51.37 45.38 29.40
CA PRO A 4 -51.24 44.85 28.05
C PRO A 4 -52.12 43.60 27.86
N PRO A 5 -52.55 43.31 26.61
CA PRO A 5 -53.44 42.18 26.32
C PRO A 5 -52.69 40.84 26.28
N ALA A 6 -53.42 39.76 26.58
CA ALA A 6 -52.94 38.38 26.54
C ALA A 6 -52.61 37.94 25.10
N ALA A 7 -51.47 37.27 24.91
CA ALA A 7 -51.06 36.68 23.64
C ALA A 7 -51.87 35.40 23.35
N GLU A 8 -52.34 35.27 22.10
CA GLU A 8 -52.99 34.05 21.59
C GLU A 8 -52.03 32.86 21.55
N PRO A 9 -52.51 31.62 21.79
CA PRO A 9 -51.68 30.43 21.69
C PRO A 9 -51.34 30.12 20.23
N ALA A 10 -50.06 29.93 19.94
CA ALA A 10 -49.56 29.51 18.62
C ALA A 10 -50.22 28.21 18.16
N ALA A 11 -50.65 28.18 16.89
CA ALA A 11 -51.23 27.02 16.24
C ALA A 11 -50.27 25.82 16.29
N LYS A 12 -50.79 24.66 16.69
CA LYS A 12 -50.09 23.37 16.66
C LYS A 12 -49.58 23.11 15.24
N ARG A 13 -48.25 23.08 15.04
CA ARG A 13 -47.62 22.54 13.83
C ARG A 13 -48.13 21.11 13.62
N GLN A 14 -48.75 20.87 12.47
CA GLN A 14 -49.08 19.53 11.99
C GLN A 14 -47.79 18.70 11.93
N LYS A 15 -47.84 17.51 12.51
CA LYS A 15 -46.83 16.47 12.36
C LYS A 15 -46.92 15.99 10.91
N THR A 16 -46.11 16.55 10.01
CA THR A 16 -45.90 15.97 8.68
C THR A 16 -45.31 14.59 8.93
N ALA A 17 -45.97 13.54 8.45
CA ALA A 17 -45.38 12.21 8.45
C ALA A 17 -44.08 12.29 7.65
N GLU A 18 -42.96 11.91 8.25
CA GLU A 18 -41.68 11.79 7.55
C GLU A 18 -41.89 10.90 6.32
N ALA A 19 -41.40 11.35 5.16
CA ALA A 19 -41.47 10.56 3.95
C ALA A 19 -40.79 9.20 4.17
N PRO A 20 -41.33 8.09 3.62
CA PRO A 20 -40.68 6.80 3.74
C PRO A 20 -39.29 6.84 3.10
N LEU A 21 -38.28 6.39 3.84
CA LEU A 21 -36.91 6.26 3.32
C LEU A 21 -36.85 5.17 2.24
N PRO A 22 -35.95 5.29 1.24
CA PRO A 22 -35.93 4.43 0.04
C PRO A 22 -35.34 3.03 0.26
N PHE A 23 -35.36 2.52 1.49
CA PHE A 23 -34.82 1.21 1.85
C PHE A 23 -35.65 0.08 1.25
N HIS A 24 -34.99 -1.03 0.93
CA HIS A 24 -35.68 -2.24 0.52
C HIS A 24 -36.69 -2.65 1.59
N LYS A 25 -37.92 -2.97 1.19
CA LYS A 25 -39.06 -3.25 2.09
C LYS A 25 -38.80 -4.26 3.21
N THR A 26 -37.89 -5.21 3.00
CA THR A 26 -37.56 -6.26 3.98
C THR A 26 -36.39 -5.91 4.90
N LEU A 27 -35.72 -4.76 4.70
CA LEU A 27 -34.49 -4.41 5.43
C LEU A 27 -34.74 -4.35 6.94
N LEU A 28 -35.80 -3.64 7.32
CA LEU A 28 -36.15 -3.34 8.72
C LEU A 28 -37.16 -4.33 9.31
N GLU A 29 -37.51 -5.39 8.60
CA GLU A 29 -38.38 -6.43 9.13
C GLU A 29 -37.69 -7.14 10.32
N PRO A 30 -38.37 -7.37 11.46
CA PRO A 30 -37.74 -7.98 12.64
C PRO A 30 -37.01 -9.30 12.35
N ALA A 31 -37.55 -10.13 11.46
CA ALA A 31 -36.92 -11.38 11.06
C ALA A 31 -35.58 -11.16 10.34
N ASN A 32 -35.46 -10.12 9.50
CA ASN A 32 -34.20 -9.79 8.84
C ASN A 32 -33.20 -9.17 9.81
N VAL A 33 -33.65 -8.33 10.74
CA VAL A 33 -32.81 -7.77 11.81
C VAL A 33 -32.22 -8.89 12.67
N ASP A 34 -33.05 -9.83 13.12
CA ASP A 34 -32.60 -10.98 13.92
C ASP A 34 -31.62 -11.87 13.13
N ARG A 35 -31.88 -12.09 11.83
CA ARG A 35 -30.98 -12.83 10.94
C ARG A 35 -29.62 -12.15 10.83
N LEU A 36 -29.60 -10.82 10.63
CA LEU A 36 -28.37 -10.05 10.52
C LEU A 36 -27.61 -10.00 11.84
N ARG A 37 -28.30 -9.86 12.98
CA ARG A 37 -27.69 -9.92 14.31
C ARG A 37 -27.01 -11.27 14.53
N GLN A 38 -27.69 -12.37 14.24
CA GLN A 38 -27.10 -13.72 14.36
C GLN A 38 -25.92 -13.92 13.41
N ALA A 39 -26.01 -13.44 12.17
CA ALA A 39 -24.91 -13.50 11.22
C ALA A 39 -23.70 -12.68 11.70
N HIS A 40 -23.94 -11.47 12.19
CA HIS A 40 -22.92 -10.60 12.78
C HIS A 40 -22.26 -11.26 14.00
N GLU A 41 -23.05 -11.76 14.95
CA GLU A 41 -22.56 -12.47 16.13
C GLU A 41 -21.75 -13.73 15.79
N ALA A 42 -22.12 -14.46 14.74
CA ALA A 42 -21.41 -15.66 14.31
C ALA A 42 -20.20 -15.39 13.39
N SER A 43 -20.05 -14.16 12.90
CA SER A 43 -19.03 -13.83 11.92
C SER A 43 -17.60 -13.84 12.49
N THR A 44 -16.66 -14.19 11.60
CA THR A 44 -15.20 -14.24 11.79
C THR A 44 -14.54 -13.79 10.47
N PRO A 45 -13.32 -13.25 10.43
CA PRO A 45 -12.34 -13.17 11.52
C PRO A 45 -12.67 -12.14 12.61
N TYR A 46 -13.43 -11.12 12.26
CA TYR A 46 -14.01 -10.15 13.19
C TYR A 46 -15.46 -9.88 12.79
N LYS A 47 -16.15 -9.11 13.65
CA LYS A 47 -17.59 -8.90 13.52
C LYS A 47 -17.93 -8.06 12.29
N HIS A 48 -18.67 -8.66 11.36
CA HIS A 48 -19.10 -8.06 10.11
C HIS A 48 -20.45 -8.63 9.68
N ALA A 49 -21.15 -7.92 8.79
CA ALA A 49 -22.39 -8.40 8.20
C ALA A 49 -22.56 -7.94 6.75
N VAL A 50 -23.37 -8.69 6.00
CA VAL A 50 -23.68 -8.44 4.59
C VAL A 50 -25.18 -8.28 4.39
N ILE A 51 -25.57 -7.15 3.81
CA ILE A 51 -26.93 -6.85 3.35
C ILE A 51 -26.92 -6.99 1.83
N ASN A 52 -27.67 -7.93 1.27
CA ASN A 52 -27.65 -8.17 -0.18
C ASN A 52 -28.44 -7.13 -1.00
N GLN A 53 -29.43 -6.48 -0.38
CA GLN A 53 -30.31 -5.48 -1.01
C GLN A 53 -30.61 -4.41 0.03
N LEU A 54 -29.87 -3.29 -0.04
CA LEU A 54 -30.03 -2.20 0.92
C LEU A 54 -31.23 -1.31 0.57
N PHE A 55 -31.30 -0.87 -0.69
CA PHE A 55 -32.30 0.06 -1.20
C PHE A 55 -33.28 -0.62 -2.16
N ASP A 56 -34.38 0.06 -2.48
CA ASP A 56 -35.20 -0.31 -3.63
C ASP A 56 -34.39 -0.20 -4.93
N GLU A 57 -34.47 -1.20 -5.80
CA GLU A 57 -33.63 -1.32 -7.00
C GLU A 57 -33.69 -0.09 -7.91
N ASP A 58 -34.90 0.41 -8.20
CA ASP A 58 -35.09 1.60 -9.04
C ASP A 58 -34.44 2.85 -8.44
N PHE A 59 -34.42 2.96 -7.11
CA PHE A 59 -33.80 4.08 -6.41
C PHE A 59 -32.28 4.02 -6.54
N VAL A 60 -31.67 2.89 -6.22
CA VAL A 60 -30.21 2.75 -6.28
C VAL A 60 -29.68 2.84 -7.71
N LYS A 61 -30.45 2.41 -8.73
CA LYS A 61 -30.12 2.64 -10.16
C LYS A 61 -30.04 4.13 -10.51
N ARG A 62 -30.96 4.95 -10.00
CA ARG A 62 -30.92 6.41 -10.20
C ARG A 62 -29.74 7.05 -9.46
N ALA A 63 -29.50 6.66 -8.21
CA ALA A 63 -28.37 7.16 -7.43
C ALA A 63 -27.03 6.83 -8.11
N ARG A 64 -26.88 5.59 -8.58
CA ARG A 64 -25.71 5.15 -9.35
C ARG A 64 -25.53 6.01 -10.60
N LYS A 65 -26.59 6.25 -11.36
CA LYS A 65 -26.54 7.07 -12.57
C LYS A 65 -26.02 8.49 -12.27
N GLU A 66 -26.52 9.12 -11.21
CA GLU A 66 -26.01 10.43 -10.76
C GLU A 66 -24.52 10.36 -10.40
N ILE A 67 -24.09 9.35 -9.64
CA ILE A 67 -22.68 9.14 -9.27
C ILE A 67 -21.79 9.02 -10.51
N THR A 68 -22.15 8.17 -11.47
CA THR A 68 -21.29 7.89 -12.62
C THR A 68 -21.34 8.98 -13.68
N GLU A 69 -22.44 9.71 -13.82
CA GLU A 69 -22.57 10.76 -14.84
C GLU A 69 -22.22 12.17 -14.34
N GLN A 70 -22.41 12.47 -13.05
CA GLN A 70 -22.33 13.86 -12.53
C GLN A 70 -21.10 14.13 -11.65
N LEU A 71 -20.57 13.12 -10.94
CA LEU A 71 -19.42 13.35 -10.06
C LEU A 71 -18.10 13.30 -10.83
N SER A 72 -17.18 14.22 -10.53
CA SER A 72 -15.79 14.11 -11.01
C SER A 72 -14.99 13.25 -10.05
N PHE A 73 -14.25 12.28 -10.60
CA PHE A 73 -13.30 11.48 -9.84
C PHE A 73 -11.91 12.07 -10.05
N ARG A 74 -11.09 12.03 -8.99
CA ARG A 74 -9.67 12.35 -9.03
C ARG A 74 -8.88 11.09 -8.77
N GLU A 75 -7.73 11.00 -9.42
CA GLU A 75 -6.79 9.90 -9.26
C GLU A 75 -6.18 9.97 -7.86
N LYS A 76 -6.10 8.82 -7.17
CA LYS A 76 -5.42 8.69 -5.89
C LYS A 76 -4.37 7.59 -5.95
N GLU A 77 -3.14 7.95 -5.59
CA GLU A 77 -1.97 7.09 -5.65
C GLU A 77 -1.20 7.12 -4.32
N THR A 78 -0.77 5.94 -3.88
CA THR A 78 0.11 5.72 -2.72
C THR A 78 0.80 4.37 -2.84
N ASP A 79 1.70 4.03 -1.92
CA ASP A 79 2.24 2.67 -1.79
C ASP A 79 1.18 1.62 -1.41
N ILE A 80 0.16 2.02 -0.63
CA ILE A 80 -0.98 1.16 -0.24
C ILE A 80 -2.05 1.03 -1.34
N CYS A 81 -2.03 1.91 -2.34
CA CYS A 81 -2.89 1.91 -3.53
C CYS A 81 -2.03 1.73 -4.80
N ALA A 82 -2.62 1.83 -5.98
CA ALA A 82 -1.83 1.75 -7.21
C ALA A 82 -1.03 3.06 -7.40
N LEU A 83 0.30 2.98 -7.33
CA LEU A 83 1.22 4.09 -7.57
C LEU A 83 1.56 4.20 -9.07
N SER A 84 1.62 5.38 -9.66
CA SER A 84 2.18 5.63 -10.99
C SER A 84 3.57 6.23 -10.85
N LEU A 85 4.58 5.55 -11.37
CA LEU A 85 5.91 6.16 -11.52
C LEU A 85 5.91 6.92 -12.84
N SER A 86 5.61 8.22 -12.84
CA SER A 86 5.87 9.06 -14.01
C SER A 86 7.36 8.91 -14.36
N PRO A 87 7.72 8.57 -15.61
CA PRO A 87 9.12 8.53 -15.99
C PRO A 87 9.64 9.97 -16.01
N ALA A 88 10.20 10.43 -14.89
CA ALA A 88 11.15 11.51 -14.90
C ALA A 88 12.31 11.07 -15.81
N PHE A 89 12.58 11.84 -16.87
CA PHE A 89 13.54 11.60 -17.96
C PHE A 89 13.09 10.70 -19.15
N GLU A 90 12.43 11.34 -20.13
CA GLU A 90 12.32 10.84 -21.50
C GLU A 90 13.68 10.91 -22.25
N TRP A 91 14.26 9.76 -22.59
CA TRP A 91 15.04 9.65 -23.83
C TRP A 91 14.09 9.25 -24.97
N GLY A 92 13.52 10.25 -25.63
CA GLY A 92 13.08 10.22 -27.03
C GLY A 92 12.19 9.04 -27.48
N THR A 93 10.93 9.37 -27.75
CA THR A 93 9.96 8.66 -28.60
C THR A 93 9.14 7.53 -27.97
N ARG A 94 8.03 7.92 -27.31
CA ARG A 94 6.62 7.67 -27.70
C ARG A 94 5.75 7.97 -26.48
N GLN A 95 4.77 8.87 -26.61
CA GLN A 95 3.68 8.98 -25.66
C GLN A 95 3.01 7.61 -25.51
N CYS A 96 3.30 6.93 -24.41
CA CYS A 96 2.58 5.74 -23.99
C CYS A 96 1.38 6.23 -23.18
N SER A 97 0.27 6.52 -23.86
CA SER A 97 -1.00 6.93 -23.23
C SER A 97 -1.77 5.72 -22.67
N THR A 98 -1.09 4.69 -22.16
CA THR A 98 -1.74 3.46 -21.70
C THR A 98 -2.10 3.57 -20.23
N LEU A 99 -3.37 3.25 -19.95
CA LEU A 99 -4.01 3.22 -18.65
C LEU A 99 -3.11 2.58 -17.58
N ARG A 100 -2.76 3.38 -16.59
CA ARG A 100 -2.11 2.92 -15.36
C ARG A 100 -3.20 2.60 -14.34
N PRO A 101 -3.07 1.53 -13.54
CA PRO A 101 -4.05 1.26 -12.50
C PRO A 101 -4.02 2.39 -11.47
N GLN A 102 -5.18 2.98 -11.21
CA GLN A 102 -5.35 4.14 -10.33
C GLN A 102 -6.73 4.03 -9.69
N ILE A 103 -6.82 4.18 -8.36
CA ILE A 103 -8.13 4.29 -7.73
C ILE A 103 -8.67 5.67 -8.08
N ASN A 104 -9.79 5.69 -8.80
CA ASN A 104 -10.53 6.91 -9.04
C ASN A 104 -11.42 7.15 -7.82
N GLN A 105 -11.18 8.23 -7.08
CA GLN A 105 -11.97 8.57 -5.89
C GLN A 105 -12.56 9.98 -6.01
N THR A 106 -13.77 10.17 -5.49
CA THR A 106 -14.29 11.51 -5.27
C THR A 106 -13.65 12.12 -4.02
N GLY A 107 -13.68 13.45 -3.90
CA GLY A 107 -13.50 14.07 -2.59
C GLY A 107 -14.55 13.58 -1.58
N ASP A 108 -14.37 13.95 -0.31
CA ASP A 108 -15.35 13.65 0.74
C ASP A 108 -16.73 14.26 0.38
N LEU A 109 -17.76 13.41 0.39
CA LEU A 109 -19.15 13.77 0.09
C LEU A 109 -19.92 14.20 1.35
N SER A 110 -19.24 14.36 2.49
CA SER A 110 -19.83 14.88 3.72
C SER A 110 -20.48 16.25 3.52
N ASN A 111 -19.84 17.14 2.74
CA ASN A 111 -20.33 18.48 2.46
C ASN A 111 -21.25 18.58 1.22
N LEU A 112 -21.88 17.49 0.79
CA LEU A 112 -22.85 17.53 -0.31
C LEU A 112 -23.91 18.64 -0.10
N SER A 113 -24.37 18.88 1.14
CA SER A 113 -25.36 19.93 1.45
C SER A 113 -24.84 21.36 1.27
N GLY A 114 -23.52 21.54 1.26
CA GLY A 114 -22.85 22.83 1.08
C GLY A 114 -22.55 23.17 -0.39
N LEU A 115 -22.85 22.27 -1.34
CA LEU A 115 -22.64 22.52 -2.76
C LEU A 115 -23.56 23.64 -3.29
N PRO A 116 -23.13 24.38 -4.33
CA PRO A 116 -23.97 25.37 -4.99
C PRO A 116 -25.30 24.76 -5.44
N ALA A 117 -26.39 25.55 -5.40
CA ALA A 117 -27.74 25.08 -5.70
C ALA A 117 -27.86 24.43 -7.11
N ALA A 118 -27.04 24.85 -8.08
CA ALA A 118 -27.00 24.27 -9.41
C ALA A 118 -26.41 22.85 -9.43
N GLU A 119 -25.40 22.58 -8.60
CA GLU A 119 -24.77 21.26 -8.47
C GLU A 119 -25.66 20.31 -7.65
N LEU A 120 -26.29 20.83 -6.58
CA LEU A 120 -27.28 20.06 -5.82
C LEU A 120 -28.49 19.64 -6.66
N ALA A 121 -28.90 20.48 -7.61
CA ALA A 121 -30.03 20.19 -8.48
C ALA A 121 -29.81 18.96 -9.39
N VAL A 122 -28.55 18.56 -9.61
CA VAL A 122 -28.21 17.37 -10.43
C VAL A 122 -27.86 16.13 -9.58
N LEU A 123 -27.83 16.26 -8.25
CA LEU A 123 -27.55 15.18 -7.30
C LEU A 123 -28.68 14.89 -6.27
N PRO A 124 -29.97 15.02 -6.61
CA PRO A 124 -31.04 14.87 -5.63
C PRO A 124 -31.15 13.45 -5.06
N THR A 125 -30.91 12.42 -5.87
CA THR A 125 -31.00 11.03 -5.42
C THR A 125 -29.79 10.66 -4.56
N LEU A 126 -28.60 11.18 -4.88
CA LEU A 126 -27.41 11.01 -4.06
C LEU A 126 -27.56 11.65 -2.67
N LEU A 127 -28.16 12.85 -2.60
CA LEU A 127 -28.51 13.48 -1.32
C LEU A 127 -29.47 12.61 -0.51
N GLU A 128 -30.55 12.11 -1.14
CA GLU A 128 -31.51 11.23 -0.48
C GLU A 128 -30.85 9.93 0.00
N LEU A 129 -29.91 9.38 -0.78
CA LEU A 129 -29.14 8.20 -0.41
C LEU A 129 -28.29 8.44 0.83
N ARG A 130 -27.53 9.55 0.86
CA ARG A 130 -26.73 9.94 2.04
C ARG A 130 -27.62 10.11 3.27
N ASP A 131 -28.70 10.87 3.12
CA ASP A 131 -29.62 11.18 4.23
C ASP A 131 -30.31 9.91 4.76
N ALA A 132 -30.61 8.94 3.89
CA ALA A 132 -31.12 7.64 4.29
C ALA A 132 -30.07 6.85 5.11
N ILE A 133 -28.82 6.72 4.61
CA ILE A 133 -27.73 6.01 5.30
C ILE A 133 -27.48 6.61 6.69
N TYR A 134 -27.43 7.94 6.82
CA TYR A 134 -27.17 8.60 8.11
C TYR A 134 -28.44 8.88 8.95
N SER A 135 -29.60 8.47 8.46
CA SER A 135 -30.88 8.66 9.16
C SER A 135 -30.87 8.03 10.56
N LYS A 136 -31.69 8.58 11.46
CA LYS A 136 -31.89 7.99 12.79
C LYS A 136 -32.39 6.54 12.69
N GLN A 137 -33.26 6.25 11.72
CA GLN A 137 -33.80 4.91 11.51
C GLN A 137 -32.70 3.90 11.17
N PHE A 138 -31.81 4.23 10.23
CA PHE A 138 -30.75 3.32 9.83
C PHE A 138 -29.67 3.17 10.91
N ARG A 139 -29.30 4.25 11.60
CA ARG A 139 -28.37 4.20 12.74
C ARG A 139 -28.92 3.35 13.90
N SER A 140 -30.22 3.42 14.18
CA SER A 140 -30.87 2.55 15.17
C SER A 140 -30.89 1.09 14.71
N PHE A 141 -31.14 0.83 13.43
CA PHE A 141 -31.03 -0.51 12.85
C PHE A 141 -29.63 -1.10 12.99
N LEU A 142 -28.58 -0.34 12.67
CA LEU A 142 -27.18 -0.79 12.84
C LEU A 142 -26.89 -1.11 14.30
N GLN A 143 -27.28 -0.23 15.23
CA GLN A 143 -27.14 -0.48 16.67
C GLN A 143 -27.82 -1.76 17.13
N GLU A 144 -29.00 -2.06 16.58
CA GLU A 144 -29.76 -3.25 16.92
C GLU A 144 -29.13 -4.54 16.36
N VAL A 145 -28.44 -4.45 15.23
CA VAL A 145 -27.72 -5.58 14.59
C VAL A 145 -26.36 -5.82 15.23
N THR A 146 -25.60 -4.76 15.52
CA THR A 146 -24.19 -4.87 15.94
C THR A 146 -23.99 -4.79 17.45
N GLY A 147 -24.82 -4.00 18.14
CA GLY A 147 -24.55 -3.60 19.52
C GLY A 147 -23.45 -2.56 19.67
N CYS A 148 -23.00 -1.89 18.60
CA CYS A 148 -21.86 -0.97 18.60
C CYS A 148 -22.04 0.32 19.42
N GLY A 149 -23.21 0.52 20.02
CA GLY A 149 -23.59 1.75 20.71
C GLY A 149 -23.92 2.91 19.75
N PRO A 150 -24.21 4.11 20.31
CA PRO A 150 -24.69 5.25 19.55
C PRO A 150 -23.80 5.65 18.37
N LEU A 151 -24.40 6.15 17.29
CA LEU A 151 -23.70 6.61 16.08
C LEU A 151 -24.07 8.06 15.78
N SER A 152 -23.10 8.87 15.37
CA SER A 152 -23.32 10.25 14.95
C SER A 152 -24.26 10.31 13.75
N GLY A 153 -25.24 11.22 13.79
CA GLY A 153 -26.07 11.58 12.64
C GLY A 153 -25.63 12.90 11.99
N ILE A 154 -24.79 13.68 12.65
CA ILE A 154 -24.26 14.96 12.15
C ILE A 154 -22.94 14.74 11.40
N LYS A 155 -22.04 13.94 11.95
CA LYS A 155 -20.74 13.65 11.33
C LYS A 155 -20.88 12.54 10.29
N THR A 156 -21.19 12.96 9.07
CA THR A 156 -21.22 12.10 7.87
C THR A 156 -19.84 12.04 7.24
N ASP A 157 -19.41 10.87 6.75
CA ASP A 157 -18.09 10.63 6.14
C ASP A 157 -18.25 9.55 5.08
N MET A 158 -18.27 9.96 3.82
CA MET A 158 -18.66 9.09 2.70
C MET A 158 -17.97 9.54 1.43
N SER A 159 -17.43 8.61 0.66
CA SER A 159 -16.82 8.88 -0.64
C SER A 159 -17.21 7.80 -1.65
N CYS A 160 -17.08 8.13 -2.93
CA CYS A 160 -17.22 7.14 -4.00
C CYS A 160 -15.85 6.78 -4.54
N ALA A 161 -15.64 5.49 -4.79
CA ALA A 161 -14.45 4.96 -5.44
C ALA A 161 -14.85 4.08 -6.62
N GLU A 162 -14.06 4.16 -7.69
CA GLU A 162 -14.13 3.29 -8.86
C GLU A 162 -12.79 2.58 -9.02
N TYR A 163 -12.83 1.25 -9.01
CA TYR A 163 -11.68 0.39 -9.26
C TYR A 163 -11.85 -0.25 -10.65
N SER A 164 -10.85 -0.05 -11.52
CA SER A 164 -10.74 -0.65 -12.85
C SER A 164 -9.58 -1.66 -12.88
N GLU A 165 -9.28 -2.24 -14.04
CA GLU A 165 -8.19 -3.22 -14.18
C GLU A 165 -6.88 -2.77 -13.52
N GLY A 166 -6.32 -3.65 -12.69
CA GLY A 166 -5.10 -3.44 -11.92
C GLY A 166 -5.27 -2.60 -10.65
N CYS A 167 -6.46 -2.05 -10.38
CA CYS A 167 -6.73 -1.35 -9.13
C CYS A 167 -6.89 -2.33 -7.97
N TYR A 168 -6.26 -2.01 -6.85
CA TYR A 168 -6.29 -2.75 -5.59
C TYR A 168 -6.22 -1.78 -4.40
N LEU A 169 -6.54 -2.26 -3.20
CA LEU A 169 -6.26 -1.54 -1.95
C LEU A 169 -5.66 -2.53 -0.96
N LEU A 170 -4.41 -2.31 -0.55
CA LEU A 170 -3.67 -3.25 0.29
C LEU A 170 -4.18 -3.25 1.74
N ASN A 171 -3.65 -4.18 2.54
CA ASN A 171 -4.19 -4.49 3.86
C ASN A 171 -4.07 -3.31 4.85
N HIS A 172 -5.19 -2.91 5.45
CA HIS A 172 -5.30 -1.83 6.45
C HIS A 172 -6.45 -2.10 7.42
N ASP A 173 -6.58 -1.34 8.52
CA ASP A 173 -7.57 -1.61 9.58
C ASP A 173 -8.63 -0.51 9.78
N ASP A 174 -8.61 0.56 8.98
CA ASP A 174 -9.54 1.70 9.03
C ASP A 174 -9.52 2.55 10.32
N VAL A 175 -8.51 2.35 11.19
CA VAL A 175 -8.47 2.98 12.53
C VAL A 175 -7.97 4.41 12.45
N ILE A 176 -8.90 5.32 12.15
CA ILE A 176 -8.66 6.76 12.05
C ILE A 176 -9.70 7.53 12.87
N GLY A 177 -9.21 8.40 13.76
CA GLY A 177 -10.03 9.37 14.51
C GLY A 177 -11.19 8.73 15.29
N THR A 178 -12.42 9.11 14.93
CA THR A 178 -13.65 8.73 15.67
C THR A 178 -14.50 7.69 14.94
N ARG A 179 -13.96 7.01 13.93
CA ARG A 179 -14.67 5.98 13.16
C ARG A 179 -15.09 4.83 14.08
N ARG A 180 -16.30 4.30 13.88
CA ARG A 180 -16.88 3.21 14.69
C ARG A 180 -17.40 2.06 13.85
N ILE A 181 -18.11 2.34 12.74
CA ILE A 181 -18.52 1.33 11.76
C ILE A 181 -17.98 1.77 10.40
N SER A 182 -17.24 0.89 9.71
CA SER A 182 -16.91 1.04 8.30
C SER A 182 -18.00 0.38 7.46
N PHE A 183 -18.32 0.95 6.31
CA PHE A 183 -19.24 0.35 5.37
C PHE A 183 -18.85 0.57 3.91
N ILE A 184 -19.27 -0.37 3.07
CA ILE A 184 -19.10 -0.34 1.63
C ILE A 184 -20.42 -0.75 0.99
N LEU A 185 -21.02 0.13 0.20
CA LEU A 185 -22.17 -0.11 -0.66
C LEU A 185 -21.68 -0.30 -2.10
N TYR A 186 -21.84 -1.51 -2.63
CA TYR A 186 -21.44 -1.86 -3.98
C TYR A 186 -22.48 -1.42 -5.00
N LEU A 187 -22.01 -0.65 -5.98
CA LEU A 187 -22.78 -0.10 -7.09
C LEU A 187 -22.25 -0.63 -8.44
N VAL A 188 -21.66 -1.83 -8.45
CA VAL A 188 -21.36 -2.59 -9.67
C VAL A 188 -22.63 -2.76 -10.52
N LEU A 189 -22.50 -3.07 -11.82
CA LEU A 189 -23.68 -3.33 -12.65
C LEU A 189 -24.47 -4.54 -12.14
N ASP A 190 -25.79 -4.48 -12.28
CA ASP A 190 -26.68 -5.63 -12.12
C ASP A 190 -26.67 -6.52 -13.38
N GLU A 191 -26.56 -5.90 -14.56
CA GLU A 191 -26.43 -6.58 -15.84
C GLU A 191 -25.33 -5.93 -16.72
N PRO A 192 -24.26 -6.67 -17.09
CA PRO A 192 -23.91 -7.98 -16.56
C PRO A 192 -23.55 -7.90 -15.07
N ALA A 193 -23.99 -8.88 -14.28
CA ALA A 193 -23.64 -8.97 -12.87
C ALA A 193 -22.13 -9.19 -12.69
N TRP A 194 -21.55 -8.58 -11.65
CA TRP A 194 -20.15 -8.80 -11.29
C TRP A 194 -19.88 -10.28 -11.02
N GLN A 195 -18.79 -10.79 -11.58
CA GLN A 195 -18.37 -12.18 -11.38
C GLN A 195 -17.17 -12.23 -10.42
N PRO A 196 -17.11 -13.20 -9.49
CA PRO A 196 -15.98 -13.32 -8.57
C PRO A 196 -14.61 -13.37 -9.27
N GLU A 197 -14.54 -13.96 -10.46
CA GLU A 197 -13.29 -14.09 -11.22
C GLU A 197 -12.77 -12.75 -11.77
N TRP A 198 -13.56 -11.67 -11.68
CA TRP A 198 -13.16 -10.32 -12.07
C TRP A 198 -12.28 -9.64 -11.00
N GLY A 199 -12.15 -10.25 -9.83
CA GLY A 199 -11.45 -9.69 -8.68
C GLY A 199 -12.26 -8.62 -7.96
N GLY A 200 -11.58 -7.71 -7.25
CA GLY A 200 -12.25 -6.63 -6.51
C GLY A 200 -12.98 -7.08 -5.25
N ALA A 201 -12.78 -8.31 -4.78
CA ALA A 201 -13.41 -8.78 -3.56
C ALA A 201 -12.88 -8.03 -2.32
N LEU A 202 -13.74 -7.87 -1.31
CA LEU A 202 -13.31 -7.48 0.03
C LEU A 202 -12.75 -8.71 0.74
N GLU A 203 -11.51 -8.62 1.19
CA GLU A 203 -10.80 -9.70 1.89
C GLU A 203 -10.65 -9.35 3.37
N LEU A 204 -11.06 -10.24 4.28
CA LEU A 204 -10.98 -10.03 5.73
C LEU A 204 -9.93 -10.96 6.35
N TYR A 205 -9.09 -10.42 7.21
CA TYR A 205 -7.91 -11.10 7.75
C TYR A 205 -8.07 -11.45 9.24
N PRO A 206 -7.81 -12.70 9.64
CA PRO A 206 -7.61 -13.01 11.04
C PRO A 206 -6.38 -12.32 11.59
N VAL A 207 -6.39 -12.08 12.90
CA VAL A 207 -5.21 -11.61 13.62
C VAL A 207 -4.66 -12.68 14.52
N LEU A 208 -3.35 -12.70 14.62
CA LEU A 208 -2.64 -13.44 15.63
C LEU A 208 -2.52 -12.54 16.86
N GLU A 209 -3.22 -12.92 17.91
CA GLU A 209 -3.25 -12.25 19.21
C GLU A 209 -2.13 -12.74 20.12
N ALA A 210 -1.96 -12.07 21.26
CA ALA A 210 -1.11 -12.52 22.35
C ALA A 210 -1.41 -13.96 22.78
N ASP A 211 -0.33 -14.73 22.99
CA ASP A 211 -0.40 -16.14 23.40
C ASP A 211 0.58 -16.41 24.55
N GLU A 212 0.55 -17.63 25.11
CA GLU A 212 1.42 -18.01 26.24
C GLU A 212 2.92 -17.90 25.90
N LYS A 213 3.30 -17.98 24.62
CA LYS A 213 4.70 -17.90 24.17
C LYS A 213 5.13 -16.44 23.94
N ASN A 214 4.20 -15.59 23.52
CA ASN A 214 4.40 -14.18 23.23
C ASN A 214 3.26 -13.36 23.85
N PRO A 215 3.26 -13.14 25.19
CA PRO A 215 2.17 -12.47 25.88
C PRO A 215 2.07 -10.96 25.55
N ASP A 216 3.17 -10.36 25.09
CA ASP A 216 3.27 -8.91 24.84
C ASP A 216 3.16 -8.53 23.35
N ARG A 217 2.86 -9.48 22.46
CA ARG A 217 2.77 -9.17 21.03
C ARG A 217 1.57 -8.27 20.73
N PRO A 218 1.72 -7.30 19.82
CA PRO A 218 0.56 -6.63 19.25
C PRO A 218 -0.27 -7.63 18.43
N ASN A 219 -1.52 -7.27 18.18
CA ASN A 219 -2.35 -8.00 17.23
C ASN A 219 -1.82 -7.76 15.82
N VAL A 220 -1.54 -8.85 15.13
CA VAL A 220 -0.88 -8.81 13.82
C VAL A 220 -1.70 -9.66 12.85
N PRO A 221 -2.15 -9.13 11.70
CA PRO A 221 -2.91 -9.91 10.74
C PRO A 221 -2.05 -11.06 10.20
N VAL A 222 -2.66 -12.24 10.06
CA VAL A 222 -2.02 -13.34 9.32
C VAL A 222 -1.89 -12.96 7.84
N ALA A 223 -1.00 -13.61 7.10
CA ALA A 223 -0.72 -13.25 5.70
C ALA A 223 -1.85 -13.55 4.70
N LYS A 224 -2.86 -14.34 5.10
CA LYS A 224 -3.92 -14.86 4.21
C LYS A 224 -5.30 -14.47 4.75
N PRO A 225 -6.22 -14.01 3.90
CA PRO A 225 -7.59 -13.76 4.33
C PRO A 225 -8.30 -15.08 4.66
N SER A 226 -9.26 -15.04 5.58
CA SER A 226 -10.13 -16.18 5.88
C SER A 226 -11.53 -16.02 5.30
N VAL A 227 -11.91 -14.80 4.91
CA VAL A 227 -13.18 -14.48 4.28
C VAL A 227 -12.93 -13.58 3.07
N VAL A 228 -13.59 -13.89 1.96
CA VAL A 228 -13.53 -13.16 0.69
C VAL A 228 -14.97 -12.90 0.24
N ILE A 229 -15.32 -11.64 0.02
CA ILE A 229 -16.68 -11.20 -0.33
C ILE A 229 -16.63 -10.48 -1.68
N PRO A 230 -17.01 -11.13 -2.78
CA PRO A 230 -17.13 -10.50 -4.09
C PRO A 230 -18.21 -9.40 -4.08
N PRO A 231 -18.00 -8.27 -4.76
CA PRO A 231 -18.98 -7.19 -4.81
C PRO A 231 -20.21 -7.62 -5.62
N SER A 232 -21.39 -7.18 -5.20
CA SER A 232 -22.66 -7.41 -5.91
C SER A 232 -23.50 -6.14 -5.90
N PHE A 233 -24.29 -5.90 -6.94
CA PHE A 233 -25.13 -4.71 -7.02
C PHE A 233 -26.07 -4.60 -5.80
N ASN A 234 -26.17 -3.40 -5.22
CA ASN A 234 -27.00 -3.05 -4.06
C ASN A 234 -26.64 -3.81 -2.77
N GLN A 235 -25.47 -4.46 -2.74
CA GLN A 235 -24.95 -5.13 -1.56
C GLN A 235 -24.20 -4.12 -0.69
N MET A 236 -24.48 -4.12 0.61
CA MET A 236 -23.71 -3.39 1.61
C MET A 236 -23.01 -4.36 2.55
N VAL A 237 -21.71 -4.16 2.75
CA VAL A 237 -20.93 -4.82 3.80
C VAL A 237 -20.57 -3.78 4.85
N PHE A 238 -20.64 -4.15 6.13
CA PHE A 238 -20.19 -3.29 7.21
C PHE A 238 -19.57 -4.09 8.35
N PHE A 239 -18.67 -3.44 9.08
CA PHE A 239 -17.97 -4.02 10.23
C PHE A 239 -17.55 -2.94 11.22
N GLU A 240 -17.34 -3.34 12.47
CA GLU A 240 -16.81 -2.47 13.51
C GLU A 240 -15.34 -2.14 13.27
N VAL A 241 -14.97 -0.87 13.40
CA VAL A 241 -13.58 -0.42 13.33
C VAL A 241 -12.91 -0.75 14.66
N GLN A 242 -11.94 -1.66 14.62
CA GLN A 242 -11.29 -2.23 15.80
C GLN A 242 -9.76 -2.11 15.64
N PRO A 243 -9.10 -1.26 16.44
CA PRO A 243 -7.64 -1.09 16.44
C PRO A 243 -6.89 -2.41 16.48
N GLY A 244 -6.09 -2.68 15.44
CA GLY A 244 -5.32 -3.92 15.34
C GLY A 244 -6.14 -5.20 15.12
N HIS A 245 -7.41 -5.11 14.72
CA HIS A 245 -8.24 -6.29 14.44
C HIS A 245 -8.96 -6.24 13.08
N SER A 246 -9.54 -5.10 12.69
CA SER A 246 -10.39 -4.97 11.50
C SER A 246 -9.63 -4.91 10.17
N PHE A 247 -8.59 -5.75 10.03
CA PHE A 247 -7.71 -5.77 8.86
C PHE A 247 -8.41 -6.33 7.61
N HIS A 248 -8.38 -5.56 6.53
CA HIS A 248 -8.98 -5.91 5.26
C HIS A 248 -8.24 -5.31 4.06
N SER A 249 -8.49 -5.85 2.87
CA SER A 249 -8.01 -5.35 1.57
C SER A 249 -9.10 -5.43 0.50
N VAL A 250 -8.86 -4.78 -0.63
CA VAL A 250 -9.60 -4.98 -1.88
C VAL A 250 -8.68 -5.71 -2.85
N GLU A 251 -9.07 -6.94 -3.21
CA GLU A 251 -8.40 -7.76 -4.23
C GLU A 251 -8.29 -6.98 -5.55
N GLU A 252 -7.20 -7.18 -6.29
CA GLU A 252 -6.99 -6.55 -7.59
C GLU A 252 -8.15 -6.88 -8.56
N VAL A 253 -8.70 -5.84 -9.21
CA VAL A 253 -9.63 -6.02 -10.32
C VAL A 253 -8.84 -6.47 -11.55
N VAL A 254 -9.14 -7.64 -12.12
CA VAL A 254 -8.35 -8.21 -13.24
C VAL A 254 -9.05 -8.11 -14.60
N VAL A 255 -10.29 -7.65 -14.62
CA VAL A 255 -11.07 -7.50 -15.86
C VAL A 255 -10.82 -6.12 -16.47
N GLU A 256 -10.53 -6.07 -17.77
CA GLU A 256 -10.30 -4.81 -18.52
C GLU A 256 -11.58 -3.96 -18.63
N GLY A 257 -12.73 -4.62 -18.81
CA GLY A 257 -14.01 -3.95 -18.95
C GLY A 257 -14.21 -3.28 -20.31
N ASP A 258 -15.14 -2.34 -20.39
CA ASP A 258 -15.38 -1.49 -21.58
C ASP A 258 -14.66 -0.14 -21.52
N LYS A 259 -13.99 0.15 -20.39
CA LYS A 259 -13.31 1.41 -20.07
C LYS A 259 -14.23 2.62 -20.03
N GLU A 260 -15.54 2.40 -19.97
CA GLU A 260 -16.50 3.46 -19.70
C GLU A 260 -16.63 3.65 -18.19
N LYS A 261 -16.75 4.90 -17.75
CA LYS A 261 -16.90 5.23 -16.33
C LYS A 261 -18.18 4.62 -15.79
N GLY A 262 -18.04 3.78 -14.76
CA GLY A 262 -19.16 2.99 -14.26
C GLY A 262 -19.76 2.03 -15.30
N GLY A 263 -19.02 1.63 -16.33
CA GLY A 263 -19.40 0.63 -17.31
C GLY A 263 -19.10 -0.80 -16.85
N VAL A 264 -18.96 -1.72 -17.81
CA VAL A 264 -18.55 -3.10 -17.55
C VAL A 264 -17.11 -3.11 -17.05
N GLY A 265 -16.83 -3.85 -15.98
CA GLY A 265 -15.50 -3.93 -15.37
C GLY A 265 -15.16 -2.79 -14.41
N ALA A 266 -16.01 -1.77 -14.30
CA ALA A 266 -15.86 -0.71 -13.30
C ALA A 266 -16.49 -1.13 -11.96
N ARG A 267 -15.66 -1.39 -10.95
CA ARG A 267 -16.11 -1.65 -9.58
C ARG A 267 -16.39 -0.34 -8.86
N VAL A 268 -17.60 0.19 -9.08
CA VAL A 268 -18.08 1.38 -8.38
C VAL A 268 -18.58 1.00 -6.99
N SER A 269 -18.12 1.71 -5.97
CA SER A 269 -18.60 1.57 -4.60
C SER A 269 -18.68 2.92 -3.91
N LEU A 270 -19.68 3.06 -3.05
CA LEU A 270 -19.76 4.14 -2.08
C LEU A 270 -19.33 3.57 -0.74
N SER A 271 -18.29 4.14 -0.15
CA SER A 271 -17.74 3.70 1.15
C SER A 271 -17.73 4.85 2.13
N GLY A 272 -17.79 4.54 3.42
CA GLY A 272 -17.78 5.57 4.43
C GLY A 272 -17.75 5.01 5.84
N TRP A 273 -17.88 5.91 6.80
CA TRP A 273 -17.86 5.56 8.22
C TRP A 273 -19.03 6.19 8.96
N PHE A 274 -19.54 5.45 9.94
CA PHE A 274 -20.30 6.02 11.04
C PHE A 274 -19.35 6.32 12.19
N HIS A 275 -19.40 7.56 12.69
CA HIS A 275 -18.58 8.00 13.79
C HIS A 275 -19.26 7.80 15.15
N LYS A 276 -18.45 7.78 16.20
CA LYS A 276 -18.94 8.03 17.56
C LYS A 276 -19.67 9.40 17.60
N PRO A 277 -20.72 9.56 18.42
CA PRO A 277 -21.41 10.83 18.56
C PRO A 277 -20.44 11.96 18.90
N ILE A 278 -20.73 13.16 18.44
CA ILE A 278 -19.97 14.37 18.76
C ILE A 278 -20.69 15.21 19.82
N GLU A 279 -20.04 16.27 20.31
CA GLU A 279 -20.64 17.18 21.29
C GLU A 279 -22.00 17.71 20.81
N GLY A 280 -23.03 17.57 21.67
CA GLY A 280 -24.41 17.92 21.36
C GLY A 280 -25.28 16.78 20.83
N GLU A 281 -24.71 15.62 20.51
CA GLU A 281 -25.48 14.43 20.10
C GLU A 281 -25.79 13.48 21.27
N GLU A 282 -26.88 12.72 21.12
CA GLU A 282 -27.28 11.68 22.06
C GLU A 282 -26.21 10.57 22.14
N GLY A 283 -25.75 10.26 23.36
CA GLY A 283 -24.72 9.24 23.57
C GLY A 283 -23.28 9.74 23.41
N TYR A 284 -23.05 11.06 23.37
CA TYR A 284 -21.69 11.62 23.45
C TYR A 284 -21.08 11.37 24.82
N GLU A 285 -19.92 10.71 24.83
CA GLU A 285 -19.18 10.32 26.05
C GLU A 285 -18.01 11.27 26.38
N GLY A 286 -17.78 12.33 25.58
CA GLY A 286 -16.63 13.22 25.69
C GLY A 286 -15.51 12.91 24.68
N SER A 287 -14.56 13.85 24.54
CA SER A 287 -13.35 13.70 23.70
C SER A 287 -12.17 13.02 24.44
N GLU A 288 -12.31 12.87 25.76
CA GLU A 288 -11.36 12.18 26.63
C GLU A 288 -11.54 10.67 26.50
N GLY A 289 -10.62 9.98 25.82
CA GLY A 289 -10.56 8.52 26.01
C GLY A 289 -9.78 7.67 25.01
N PHE A 290 -9.56 8.09 23.78
CA PHE A 290 -8.86 7.20 22.84
C PHE A 290 -8.26 7.95 21.65
N LYS A 291 -6.95 8.19 21.70
CA LYS A 291 -6.12 8.40 20.50
C LYS A 291 -5.41 7.07 20.23
N PRO A 292 -6.05 6.09 19.56
CA PRO A 292 -5.31 4.93 19.10
C PRO A 292 -4.22 5.46 18.19
N LYS A 293 -2.97 5.03 18.42
CA LYS A 293 -1.99 5.13 17.36
C LYS A 293 -2.49 4.23 16.23
N SER A 294 -2.64 4.77 15.02
CA SER A 294 -3.05 3.96 13.86
C SER A 294 -2.01 2.85 13.63
N SER A 295 -2.41 1.76 12.97
CA SER A 295 -1.46 0.76 12.45
C SER A 295 -0.44 1.41 11.50
N LEU A 296 -0.82 2.51 10.84
CA LEU A 296 0.05 3.43 10.08
C LEU A 296 1.15 4.10 10.92
N GLN A 297 0.89 4.51 12.16
CA GLN A 297 1.95 5.01 13.03
C GLN A 297 2.90 3.91 13.55
N GLN A 298 2.53 2.63 13.38
CA GLN A 298 3.41 1.49 13.68
C GLN A 298 4.32 1.13 12.49
N LEU A 299 3.95 1.51 11.25
CA LEU A 299 4.71 1.26 10.02
C LEU A 299 6.12 1.88 10.06
N TYR A 300 6.26 3.06 10.69
CA TYR A 300 7.51 3.82 10.73
C TYR A 300 8.48 3.40 11.84
N ALA A 301 8.09 2.53 12.76
CA ALA A 301 8.80 2.34 14.02
C ALA A 301 9.39 0.94 14.25
N THR A 302 9.51 0.07 13.24
CA THR A 302 9.95 -1.31 13.51
C THR A 302 10.79 -1.92 12.39
N THR A 303 12.05 -2.21 12.70
CA THR A 303 12.83 -3.25 12.04
C THR A 303 12.08 -4.57 12.21
N LEU A 304 11.49 -5.09 11.12
CA LEU A 304 10.64 -6.30 11.14
C LEU A 304 11.38 -7.56 11.61
N SER A 305 12.71 -7.55 11.50
CA SER A 305 13.60 -8.59 11.97
C SER A 305 14.84 -7.96 12.61
N ALA A 306 15.34 -8.56 13.68
CA ALA A 306 16.62 -8.18 14.25
C ALA A 306 17.75 -8.43 13.25
N ALA A 307 18.67 -7.47 13.12
CA ALA A 307 19.85 -7.64 12.29
C ALA A 307 20.76 -8.75 12.84
N THR A 308 21.35 -9.53 11.94
CA THR A 308 22.33 -10.55 12.26
C THR A 308 23.72 -9.92 12.20
N PRO A 309 24.46 -9.84 13.32
CA PRO A 309 25.82 -9.27 13.32
C PRO A 309 26.78 -10.20 12.58
N TYR A 310 27.76 -9.62 11.89
CA TYR A 310 28.88 -10.40 11.38
C TYR A 310 29.67 -11.03 12.54
N PRO A 311 30.18 -12.27 12.38
CA PRO A 311 30.86 -12.98 13.47
C PRO A 311 32.19 -12.32 13.89
N SER A 312 32.81 -11.56 12.99
CA SER A 312 34.04 -10.80 13.23
C SER A 312 33.98 -9.50 12.43
N PRO A 313 34.39 -8.36 13.01
CA PRO A 313 34.50 -7.11 12.26
C PRO A 313 35.63 -7.21 11.22
N LEU A 314 35.50 -6.47 10.12
CA LEU A 314 36.59 -6.32 9.16
C LEU A 314 37.76 -5.56 9.79
N PRO A 315 39.01 -5.88 9.42
CA PRO A 315 40.18 -5.16 9.92
C PRO A 315 40.20 -3.72 9.40
N LEU A 316 40.70 -2.80 10.23
CA LEU A 316 41.01 -1.42 9.84
C LEU A 316 42.52 -1.29 9.50
N PRO A 317 42.91 -0.45 8.52
CA PRO A 317 42.04 0.30 7.61
C PRO A 317 41.23 -0.63 6.69
N LEU A 318 40.07 -0.16 6.23
CA LEU A 318 39.19 -0.98 5.39
C LEU A 318 39.89 -1.46 4.12
N PRO A 319 39.59 -2.68 3.64
CA PRO A 319 40.21 -3.21 2.44
C PRO A 319 39.79 -2.40 1.21
N THR A 320 40.76 -1.92 0.44
CA THR A 320 40.52 -1.32 -0.89
C THR A 320 40.25 -2.37 -1.97
N ILE A 321 40.57 -3.63 -1.68
CA ILE A 321 40.26 -4.83 -2.45
C ILE A 321 40.14 -6.02 -1.48
N PRO A 322 39.25 -7.01 -1.72
CA PRO A 322 39.18 -8.20 -0.87
C PRO A 322 40.50 -8.98 -0.81
N SER A 323 40.72 -9.72 0.29
CA SER A 323 41.94 -10.51 0.47
C SER A 323 42.04 -11.67 -0.51
N ALA A 324 43.22 -12.30 -0.64
CA ALA A 324 43.40 -13.44 -1.53
C ALA A 324 42.45 -14.63 -1.21
N SER A 325 42.16 -14.86 0.08
CA SER A 325 41.19 -15.88 0.50
C SER A 325 39.76 -15.49 0.16
N ASP A 326 39.40 -14.21 0.32
CA ASP A 326 38.07 -13.71 -0.03
C ASP A 326 37.85 -13.78 -1.54
N LEU A 327 38.82 -13.35 -2.34
CA LEU A 327 38.79 -13.45 -3.79
C LEU A 327 38.64 -14.91 -4.26
N ALA A 328 39.32 -15.86 -3.61
CA ALA A 328 39.18 -17.28 -3.93
C ALA A 328 37.77 -17.80 -3.67
N TYR A 329 37.09 -17.29 -2.62
CA TYR A 329 35.69 -17.61 -2.34
C TYR A 329 34.71 -16.94 -3.31
N LEU A 330 34.95 -15.67 -3.65
CA LEU A 330 34.08 -14.86 -4.51
C LEU A 330 34.13 -15.28 -5.99
N THR A 331 35.32 -15.65 -6.50
CA THR A 331 35.55 -15.95 -7.93
C THR A 331 34.55 -16.94 -8.57
N PRO A 332 34.18 -18.07 -7.94
CA PRO A 332 33.20 -18.99 -8.53
C PRO A 332 31.75 -18.46 -8.54
N LEU A 333 31.45 -17.37 -7.80
CA LEU A 333 30.10 -16.88 -7.54
C LEU A 333 29.83 -15.51 -8.19
N VAL A 334 30.84 -14.65 -8.22
CA VAL A 334 30.77 -13.26 -8.71
C VAL A 334 31.48 -13.15 -10.05
N ASN A 335 30.96 -12.28 -10.92
CA ASN A 335 31.59 -11.96 -12.19
C ASN A 335 33.01 -11.40 -11.96
N PRO A 336 34.06 -12.02 -12.54
CA PRO A 336 35.45 -11.63 -12.28
C PRO A 336 35.79 -10.17 -12.59
N ALA A 337 35.01 -9.49 -13.45
CA ALA A 337 35.19 -8.07 -13.74
C ALA A 337 35.11 -7.19 -12.48
N TYR A 338 34.19 -7.53 -11.56
CA TYR A 338 33.96 -6.81 -10.30
C TYR A 338 34.99 -7.14 -9.21
N LEU A 339 35.93 -8.05 -9.49
CA LEU A 339 36.99 -8.46 -8.57
C LEU A 339 38.36 -7.89 -8.95
N THR A 340 38.42 -6.97 -9.92
CA THR A 340 39.66 -6.35 -10.37
C THR A 340 39.91 -5.01 -9.65
N PRO A 341 41.15 -4.71 -9.20
CA PRO A 341 41.44 -3.48 -8.46
C PRO A 341 41.03 -2.19 -9.20
N LYS A 342 41.21 -2.18 -10.53
CA LYS A 342 40.85 -1.02 -11.36
C LYS A 342 39.35 -0.76 -11.36
N VAL A 343 38.53 -1.81 -11.50
CA VAL A 343 37.07 -1.67 -11.54
C VAL A 343 36.54 -1.31 -10.16
N VAL A 344 36.99 -2.01 -9.11
CA VAL A 344 36.60 -1.73 -7.72
C VAL A 344 36.93 -0.29 -7.33
N SER A 345 38.13 0.19 -7.66
CA SER A 345 38.49 1.58 -7.37
C SER A 345 37.61 2.59 -8.09
N HIS A 346 37.19 2.31 -9.33
CA HIS A 346 36.32 3.22 -10.09
C HIS A 346 34.90 3.23 -9.53
N LEU A 347 34.35 2.04 -9.24
CA LEU A 347 33.02 1.89 -8.65
C LEU A 347 32.94 2.55 -7.27
N ARG A 348 33.98 2.40 -6.45
CA ARG A 348 34.06 3.07 -5.15
C ARG A 348 34.00 4.59 -5.27
N SER A 349 34.74 5.18 -6.20
CA SER A 349 34.63 6.62 -6.47
C SER A 349 33.20 7.01 -6.85
N SER A 350 32.58 6.25 -7.76
CA SER A 350 31.20 6.51 -8.18
C SER A 350 30.19 6.39 -7.03
N PHE A 351 30.38 5.44 -6.11
CA PHE A 351 29.54 5.30 -4.93
C PHE A 351 29.70 6.49 -3.98
N CYS A 352 30.95 6.92 -3.71
CA CYS A 352 31.20 8.10 -2.88
C CYS A 352 30.57 9.38 -3.47
N ASP A 353 30.48 9.48 -4.79
CA ASP A 353 29.90 10.65 -5.47
C ASP A 353 28.37 10.64 -5.50
N SER A 354 27.72 9.47 -5.49
CA SER A 354 26.29 9.34 -5.79
C SER A 354 25.47 8.54 -4.76
N SER A 355 26.11 8.00 -3.73
CA SER A 355 25.51 7.16 -2.68
C SER A 355 24.76 5.92 -3.19
N HIS A 356 24.93 5.55 -4.46
CA HIS A 356 24.36 4.32 -5.01
C HIS A 356 25.24 3.71 -6.11
N LEU A 357 25.06 2.42 -6.36
CA LEU A 357 25.67 1.69 -7.46
C LEU A 357 24.67 0.70 -8.04
N VAL A 358 24.76 0.48 -9.35
CA VAL A 358 24.00 -0.56 -10.05
C VAL A 358 24.94 -1.34 -10.97
N LEU A 359 25.10 -2.63 -10.71
CA LEU A 359 26.05 -3.52 -11.36
C LEU A 359 25.30 -4.61 -12.13
N ALA A 360 25.41 -4.59 -13.46
CA ALA A 360 24.80 -5.58 -14.34
C ALA A 360 25.63 -6.87 -14.42
N ASP A 361 24.97 -8.00 -14.67
CA ASP A 361 25.60 -9.32 -14.78
C ASP A 361 26.54 -9.64 -13.59
N PHE A 362 26.06 -9.40 -12.37
CA PHE A 362 26.86 -9.49 -11.14
C PHE A 362 27.32 -10.91 -10.80
N LEU A 363 26.44 -11.90 -10.88
CA LEU A 363 26.78 -13.31 -10.64
C LEU A 363 27.64 -13.86 -11.77
N HIS A 364 28.45 -14.87 -11.44
CA HIS A 364 29.25 -15.60 -12.41
C HIS A 364 28.35 -16.17 -13.53
N PRO A 365 28.74 -16.06 -14.83
CA PRO A 365 27.85 -16.39 -15.95
C PRO A 365 27.26 -17.81 -15.93
N SER A 366 28.02 -18.80 -15.45
CA SER A 366 27.53 -20.19 -15.35
C SER A 366 26.45 -20.35 -14.29
N LEU A 367 26.61 -19.71 -13.13
CA LEU A 367 25.65 -19.73 -12.04
C LEU A 367 24.37 -18.98 -12.44
N ALA A 368 24.54 -17.79 -13.03
CA ALA A 368 23.42 -16.99 -13.53
C ALA A 368 22.60 -17.76 -14.58
N THR A 369 23.25 -18.37 -15.58
CA THR A 369 22.53 -19.10 -16.65
C THR A 369 21.70 -20.26 -16.10
N GLU A 370 22.24 -21.04 -15.16
CA GLU A 370 21.53 -22.16 -14.54
C GLU A 370 20.35 -21.66 -13.68
N LEU A 371 20.56 -20.63 -12.86
CA LEU A 371 19.52 -20.00 -12.05
C LEU A 371 18.38 -19.46 -12.92
N GLU A 372 18.69 -18.76 -14.00
CA GLU A 372 17.68 -18.16 -14.89
C GLU A 372 16.75 -19.22 -15.47
N ALA A 373 17.31 -20.34 -15.93
CA ALA A 373 16.55 -21.45 -16.49
C ALA A 373 15.62 -22.10 -15.44
N LEU A 374 16.11 -22.29 -14.21
CA LEU A 374 15.34 -22.91 -13.13
C LEU A 374 14.24 -21.99 -12.60
N ILE A 375 14.52 -20.69 -12.44
CA ILE A 375 13.51 -19.69 -12.03
C ILE A 375 12.40 -19.63 -13.08
N ARG A 376 12.73 -19.57 -14.37
CA ARG A 376 11.73 -19.59 -15.46
C ARG A 376 10.85 -20.83 -15.41
N ALA A 377 11.41 -21.99 -15.14
CA ALA A 377 10.63 -23.22 -15.02
C ALA A 377 9.64 -23.14 -13.85
N ARG A 378 10.10 -22.65 -12.70
CA ARG A 378 9.26 -22.47 -11.49
C ARG A 378 8.17 -21.42 -11.68
N ASP A 379 8.43 -20.35 -12.43
CA ASP A 379 7.42 -19.35 -12.78
C ASP A 379 6.43 -19.89 -13.81
N ALA A 380 6.88 -20.64 -14.81
CA ALA A 380 5.98 -21.26 -15.78
C ALA A 380 4.95 -22.21 -15.13
N ASP A 381 5.30 -22.82 -13.99
CA ASP A 381 4.36 -23.62 -13.20
C ASP A 381 3.28 -22.77 -12.51
N LEU A 382 3.63 -21.60 -11.96
CA LEU A 382 2.69 -20.64 -11.35
C LEU A 382 1.78 -20.01 -12.42
N GLU A 383 2.32 -19.68 -13.59
CA GLU A 383 1.57 -19.05 -14.67
C GLU A 383 0.59 -20.00 -15.37
N ARG A 384 0.74 -21.31 -15.18
CA ARG A 384 -0.11 -22.33 -15.79
C ARG A 384 -1.54 -22.21 -15.28
N GLY A 385 -2.45 -21.82 -16.18
CA GLY A 385 -3.87 -21.68 -15.87
C GLY A 385 -4.25 -20.33 -15.27
N ARG A 386 -3.27 -19.43 -15.06
CA ARG A 386 -3.48 -18.06 -14.58
C ARG A 386 -3.53 -17.05 -15.73
N ARG A 387 -2.62 -17.20 -16.70
CA ARG A 387 -2.41 -16.21 -17.77
C ARG A 387 -3.40 -16.36 -18.92
N GLY A 388 -4.00 -15.24 -19.34
CA GLY A 388 -4.84 -15.15 -20.54
C GLY A 388 -6.09 -16.04 -20.50
N VAL A 389 -6.65 -16.24 -19.30
CA VAL A 389 -7.88 -17.00 -19.01
C VAL A 389 -9.09 -16.19 -19.45
N ALA A 390 -10.15 -16.87 -19.89
CA ALA A 390 -11.42 -16.22 -20.20
C ALA A 390 -12.14 -15.83 -18.91
N VAL A 391 -12.20 -14.53 -18.61
CA VAL A 391 -12.83 -13.93 -17.43
C VAL A 391 -13.88 -12.95 -17.93
N GLY A 392 -15.17 -13.20 -17.66
CA GLY A 392 -16.24 -12.31 -18.13
C GLY A 392 -16.38 -12.16 -19.65
N GLY A 393 -15.88 -13.12 -20.44
CA GLY A 393 -15.82 -13.02 -21.90
C GLY A 393 -14.61 -12.24 -22.44
N GLN A 394 -13.74 -11.74 -21.56
CA GLN A 394 -12.47 -11.09 -21.88
C GLN A 394 -11.29 -12.00 -21.51
N ARG A 395 -10.09 -11.68 -21.99
CA ARG A 395 -8.87 -12.41 -21.60
C ARG A 395 -8.14 -11.62 -20.52
N ALA A 396 -7.96 -12.22 -19.35
CA ALA A 396 -7.29 -11.62 -18.22
C ALA A 396 -6.26 -12.57 -17.59
N ASN A 397 -5.37 -12.03 -16.78
CA ASN A 397 -4.53 -12.81 -15.89
C ASN A 397 -5.17 -12.83 -14.51
N GLN A 398 -5.46 -14.01 -13.97
CA GLN A 398 -6.10 -14.11 -12.66
C GLN A 398 -5.11 -13.89 -11.51
N VAL A 399 -5.61 -13.44 -10.36
CA VAL A 399 -4.86 -13.51 -9.09
C VAL A 399 -4.72 -14.99 -8.71
N PRO A 400 -3.51 -15.50 -8.43
CA PRO A 400 -3.34 -16.88 -7.99
C PRO A 400 -3.88 -17.06 -6.56
N PRO A 401 -4.18 -18.28 -6.13
CA PRO A 401 -4.52 -18.56 -4.72
C PRO A 401 -3.46 -18.01 -3.76
N HIS A 402 -3.88 -17.52 -2.59
CA HIS A 402 -2.97 -16.91 -1.61
C HIS A 402 -1.86 -17.85 -1.11
N ASP A 403 -2.06 -19.16 -1.20
CA ASP A 403 -1.09 -20.21 -0.85
C ASP A 403 -0.20 -20.65 -2.03
N ALA A 404 -0.37 -20.07 -3.22
CA ALA A 404 0.39 -20.44 -4.39
C ALA A 404 1.90 -20.26 -4.16
N GLY A 405 2.68 -21.30 -4.42
CA GLY A 405 4.14 -21.30 -4.25
C GLY A 405 4.62 -21.50 -2.81
N GLU A 406 3.74 -21.62 -1.82
CA GLU A 406 4.12 -22.11 -0.49
C GLU A 406 4.53 -23.59 -0.57
N ASP A 407 5.67 -23.93 0.02
CA ASP A 407 6.12 -25.30 0.17
C ASP A 407 7.06 -25.40 1.38
N ALA A 408 6.50 -25.71 2.54
CA ALA A 408 7.27 -25.87 3.77
C ALA A 408 8.31 -27.00 3.69
N SER A 409 8.14 -27.98 2.80
CA SER A 409 9.08 -29.09 2.63
C SER A 409 10.32 -28.68 1.82
N GLU A 410 10.16 -27.75 0.88
CA GLU A 410 11.25 -27.10 0.14
C GLU A 410 11.81 -25.86 0.85
N GLY A 411 11.08 -25.36 1.85
CA GLY A 411 11.46 -24.23 2.70
C GLY A 411 10.90 -22.87 2.24
N TRP A 412 9.87 -22.87 1.39
CA TRP A 412 9.16 -21.67 0.94
C TRP A 412 8.00 -21.34 1.86
N GLU A 413 7.99 -20.13 2.42
CA GLU A 413 6.94 -19.65 3.33
C GLU A 413 6.50 -18.23 2.97
N VAL A 414 5.24 -17.89 3.25
CA VAL A 414 4.78 -16.50 3.11
C VAL A 414 5.24 -15.68 4.32
N VAL A 415 6.01 -14.64 4.02
CA VAL A 415 6.40 -13.62 4.97
C VAL A 415 5.33 -12.54 5.02
N GLY A 416 4.99 -12.12 6.23
CA GLY A 416 4.06 -11.03 6.52
C GLY A 416 4.66 -10.03 7.53
N PRO A 417 3.82 -9.26 8.23
CA PRO A 417 2.36 -9.22 8.12
C PRO A 417 1.88 -8.33 6.96
N PRO A 418 0.69 -8.60 6.37
CA PRO A 418 0.26 -8.00 5.10
C PRO A 418 0.02 -6.49 5.19
N HIS A 419 -0.29 -5.93 6.36
CA HIS A 419 -0.34 -4.47 6.52
C HIS A 419 1.03 -3.77 6.43
N LEU A 420 2.13 -4.53 6.27
CA LEU A 420 3.50 -4.02 6.11
C LEU A 420 4.19 -4.60 4.87
N GLN A 421 4.04 -5.91 4.66
CA GLN A 421 4.66 -6.65 3.56
C GLN A 421 3.97 -7.99 3.32
N ARG A 422 4.08 -8.49 2.09
CA ARG A 422 3.74 -9.87 1.76
C ARG A 422 4.63 -10.37 0.63
N TYR A 423 5.34 -11.47 0.82
CA TYR A 423 6.11 -12.15 -0.22
C TYR A 423 6.43 -13.59 0.19
N LEU A 424 6.83 -14.43 -0.75
CA LEU A 424 7.42 -15.73 -0.43
C LEU A 424 8.91 -15.58 -0.12
N SER A 425 9.37 -16.22 0.96
CA SER A 425 10.78 -16.31 1.30
C SER A 425 11.24 -17.75 1.34
N LEU A 426 12.47 -18.00 0.86
CA LEU A 426 13.13 -19.29 1.01
C LEU A 426 13.95 -19.31 2.29
N SER A 427 13.71 -20.31 3.14
CA SER A 427 14.49 -20.53 4.34
C SER A 427 15.97 -20.72 4.03
N ALA A 428 16.81 -19.99 4.78
CA ALA A 428 18.26 -20.08 4.70
C ALA A 428 18.81 -21.48 4.98
N SER A 429 18.06 -22.31 5.73
CA SER A 429 18.41 -23.69 6.05
C SER A 429 17.50 -24.69 5.34
N VAL A 430 18.00 -25.90 5.10
CA VAL A 430 17.18 -27.00 4.57
C VAL A 430 16.24 -27.50 5.67
N PRO A 431 14.91 -27.56 5.44
CA PRO A 431 13.97 -28.07 6.43
C PRO A 431 14.26 -29.51 6.87
N ALA A 432 14.01 -29.81 8.15
CA ALA A 432 14.13 -31.17 8.67
C ALA A 432 13.09 -32.10 8.02
N GLY A 433 13.56 -33.07 7.23
CA GLY A 433 12.68 -34.02 6.53
C GLY A 433 12.38 -33.66 5.06
N ALA A 434 13.09 -32.69 4.47
CA ALA A 434 12.99 -32.38 3.04
C ALA A 434 13.19 -33.64 2.17
N ALA A 435 12.22 -33.91 1.27
CA ALA A 435 12.24 -35.05 0.37
C ALA A 435 12.90 -34.67 -0.96
N GLY A 436 14.18 -34.98 -1.11
CA GLY A 436 14.96 -34.64 -2.32
C GLY A 436 15.51 -33.21 -2.29
N GLU A 437 16.54 -32.96 -3.09
CA GLU A 437 17.23 -31.68 -3.16
C GLU A 437 16.68 -30.88 -4.36
N ASP A 438 15.85 -29.86 -4.11
CA ASP A 438 15.46 -28.90 -5.15
C ASP A 438 16.69 -28.08 -5.56
N ARG A 439 17.14 -28.27 -6.80
CA ARG A 439 18.33 -27.60 -7.34
C ARG A 439 18.20 -26.08 -7.32
N LEU A 440 16.99 -25.55 -7.57
CA LEU A 440 16.76 -24.11 -7.54
C LEU A 440 16.98 -23.57 -6.11
N ALA A 441 16.32 -24.16 -5.12
CA ALA A 441 16.51 -23.79 -3.72
C ALA A 441 17.97 -23.91 -3.27
N THR A 442 18.72 -24.95 -3.69
CA THR A 442 20.15 -25.09 -3.38
C THR A 442 20.97 -23.93 -3.93
N LEU A 443 20.76 -23.53 -5.20
CA LEU A 443 21.50 -22.41 -5.80
C LEU A 443 21.12 -21.06 -5.19
N LEU A 444 19.83 -20.84 -4.89
CA LEU A 444 19.39 -19.63 -4.21
C LEU A 444 19.97 -19.52 -2.79
N ARG A 445 20.04 -20.63 -2.04
CA ARG A 445 20.75 -20.67 -0.75
C ARG A 445 22.26 -20.40 -0.90
N GLN A 446 22.87 -20.86 -2.00
CA GLN A 446 24.28 -20.55 -2.29
C GLN A 446 24.48 -19.04 -2.54
N VAL A 447 23.58 -18.37 -3.26
CA VAL A 447 23.60 -16.91 -3.46
C VAL A 447 23.32 -16.18 -2.15
N HIS A 448 22.38 -16.64 -1.34
CA HIS A 448 22.14 -16.08 -0.01
C HIS A 448 23.38 -16.21 0.89
N ALA A 449 24.04 -17.38 0.88
CA ALA A 449 25.27 -17.61 1.62
C ALA A 449 26.45 -16.75 1.14
N LEU A 450 26.47 -16.33 -0.13
CA LEU A 450 27.39 -15.30 -0.61
C LEU A 450 27.14 -13.99 0.13
N PHE A 451 25.89 -13.52 0.17
CA PHE A 451 25.51 -12.21 0.74
C PHE A 451 25.78 -12.12 2.24
N THR A 452 25.69 -13.24 2.95
CA THR A 452 25.95 -13.30 4.40
C THR A 452 27.42 -13.61 4.75
N SER A 453 28.31 -13.72 3.75
CA SER A 453 29.70 -14.13 3.97
C SER A 453 30.62 -12.95 4.33
N GLN A 454 31.70 -13.26 5.06
CA GLN A 454 32.78 -12.30 5.34
C GLN A 454 33.46 -11.77 4.06
N ALA A 455 33.59 -12.63 3.05
CA ALA A 455 34.18 -12.24 1.77
C ALA A 455 33.31 -11.20 1.03
N PHE A 456 31.98 -11.31 1.12
CA PHE A 456 31.07 -10.30 0.56
C PHE A 456 31.06 -9.03 1.40
N ALA A 457 31.15 -9.11 2.72
CA ALA A 457 31.35 -7.93 3.58
C ALA A 457 32.62 -7.16 3.18
N ALA A 458 33.72 -7.86 2.92
CA ALA A 458 34.95 -7.25 2.42
C ALA A 458 34.76 -6.60 1.04
N LEU A 459 34.00 -7.23 0.14
CA LEU A 459 33.67 -6.65 -1.17
C LEU A 459 32.80 -5.39 -1.03
N LEU A 460 31.79 -5.40 -0.17
CA LEU A 460 30.97 -4.22 0.13
C LEU A 460 31.84 -3.08 0.64
N ALA A 461 32.68 -3.34 1.65
CA ALA A 461 33.60 -2.33 2.18
C ALA A 461 34.55 -1.77 1.10
N SER A 462 35.07 -2.63 0.20
CA SER A 462 35.90 -2.18 -0.92
C SER A 462 35.15 -1.36 -1.96
N LEU A 463 33.84 -1.56 -2.12
CA LEU A 463 32.99 -0.82 -3.07
C LEU A 463 32.41 0.46 -2.49
N THR A 464 32.22 0.56 -1.17
CA THR A 464 31.48 1.68 -0.55
C THR A 464 32.31 2.52 0.40
N SER A 465 33.48 2.04 0.82
CA SER A 465 34.28 2.62 1.92
C SER A 465 33.55 2.63 3.27
N LEU A 466 32.48 1.83 3.42
CA LEU A 466 31.72 1.69 4.66
C LEU A 466 32.06 0.37 5.33
N LEU A 467 32.07 0.33 6.67
CA LEU A 467 32.24 -0.89 7.45
C LEU A 467 30.89 -1.56 7.68
N PRO A 468 30.57 -2.73 7.09
CA PRO A 468 29.34 -3.45 7.36
C PRO A 468 29.43 -4.19 8.71
N THR A 469 28.46 -4.01 9.59
CA THR A 469 28.47 -4.57 10.96
C THR A 469 27.42 -5.66 11.18
N ALA A 470 26.24 -5.49 10.60
CA ALA A 470 25.14 -6.44 10.67
C ALA A 470 24.28 -6.38 9.41
N TYR A 471 23.41 -7.36 9.23
CA TYR A 471 22.53 -7.42 8.07
C TYR A 471 21.17 -8.04 8.38
N THR A 472 20.16 -7.67 7.60
CA THR A 472 18.92 -8.42 7.42
C THR A 472 18.83 -8.75 5.93
N THR A 473 18.58 -9.99 5.55
CA THR A 473 18.45 -10.35 4.13
C THR A 473 17.57 -11.58 3.96
N ALA A 474 16.94 -11.69 2.79
CA ALA A 474 16.12 -12.82 2.42
C ALA A 474 16.22 -13.11 0.91
N VAL A 475 16.01 -14.37 0.55
CA VAL A 475 15.68 -14.76 -0.83
C VAL A 475 14.19 -14.57 -1.00
N ARG A 476 13.76 -13.63 -1.84
CA ARG A 476 12.35 -13.25 -1.96
C ARG A 476 11.79 -13.57 -3.34
N ARG A 477 10.53 -13.97 -3.37
CA ARG A 477 9.71 -14.12 -4.58
C ARG A 477 8.40 -13.36 -4.37
N PHE A 478 8.13 -12.42 -5.26
CA PHE A 478 6.92 -11.61 -5.29
C PHE A 478 6.00 -12.10 -6.39
N ARG A 479 4.93 -12.77 -6.00
CA ARG A 479 3.94 -13.37 -6.89
C ARG A 479 3.00 -12.29 -7.47
N PRO A 480 2.67 -12.38 -8.78
CA PRO A 480 1.68 -11.50 -9.41
C PRO A 480 0.33 -11.56 -8.70
N GLY A 481 -0.27 -10.41 -8.44
CA GLY A 481 -1.56 -10.26 -7.78
C GLY A 481 -1.51 -10.39 -6.26
N LEU A 482 -0.34 -10.62 -5.65
CA LEU A 482 -0.25 -10.88 -4.21
C LEU A 482 0.78 -10.03 -3.47
N ASP A 483 2.00 -9.92 -3.98
CA ASP A 483 3.14 -9.61 -3.12
C ASP A 483 3.68 -8.18 -3.29
N TYR A 484 4.17 -7.60 -2.20
CA TYR A 484 4.60 -6.20 -2.05
C TYR A 484 5.39 -5.99 -0.75
N THR A 485 6.02 -4.81 -0.61
CA THR A 485 6.29 -4.21 0.70
C THR A 485 5.77 -2.77 0.72
N LEU A 486 5.48 -2.23 1.90
CA LEU A 486 5.13 -0.81 2.07
C LEU A 486 6.35 0.03 2.43
N ALA A 487 6.23 1.35 2.23
CA ALA A 487 7.27 2.35 2.47
C ALA A 487 7.75 2.31 3.92
N ARG A 488 9.04 2.07 4.12
CA ARG A 488 9.65 1.96 5.46
C ARG A 488 11.02 2.63 5.52
N GLY A 489 11.30 3.25 6.64
CA GLY A 489 12.60 3.86 6.94
C GLY A 489 12.67 4.30 8.39
N GLU A 490 13.88 4.60 8.85
CA GLU A 490 14.08 5.17 10.18
C GLU A 490 13.73 6.66 10.15
N ALA A 491 13.05 7.16 11.19
CA ALA A 491 12.69 8.57 11.25
C ALA A 491 13.95 9.45 11.43
N ALA A 492 14.05 10.55 10.69
CA ALA A 492 15.17 11.48 10.78
C ALA A 492 15.36 12.08 12.20
N GLY A 493 14.26 12.21 12.96
CA GLY A 493 14.27 12.72 14.33
C GLY A 493 14.65 11.71 15.42
N ASP A 494 14.87 10.44 15.10
CA ASP A 494 15.27 9.43 16.09
C ASP A 494 16.77 9.51 16.38
N SER A 495 17.11 9.76 17.65
CA SER A 495 18.49 9.81 18.13
C SER A 495 19.30 8.52 17.96
N GLY A 496 18.62 7.39 17.73
CA GLY A 496 19.26 6.10 17.43
C GLY A 496 19.34 5.77 15.93
N ALA A 497 18.80 6.60 15.05
CA ALA A 497 18.76 6.31 13.62
C ALA A 497 20.14 6.46 12.98
N SER A 498 20.42 5.59 12.02
CA SER A 498 21.69 5.60 11.27
C SER A 498 21.47 5.26 9.80
N ALA A 499 22.38 5.72 8.94
CA ALA A 499 22.32 5.37 7.54
C ALA A 499 22.46 3.84 7.35
N LYS A 500 21.64 3.28 6.46
CA LYS A 500 21.68 1.86 6.11
C LYS A 500 22.09 1.68 4.67
N LEU A 501 22.80 0.60 4.38
CA LEU A 501 23.11 0.21 3.02
C LEU A 501 22.09 -0.83 2.56
N ASP A 502 21.17 -0.43 1.69
CA ASP A 502 20.27 -1.37 1.02
C ASP A 502 21.06 -2.10 -0.08
N VAL A 503 21.02 -3.43 -0.05
CA VAL A 503 21.71 -4.28 -1.02
C VAL A 503 20.70 -5.26 -1.60
N GLY A 504 20.55 -5.25 -2.92
CA GLY A 504 19.61 -6.14 -3.61
C GLY A 504 20.17 -6.68 -4.92
N LEU A 505 19.97 -7.96 -5.17
CA LEU A 505 20.27 -8.63 -6.43
C LEU A 505 18.97 -9.05 -7.10
N GLY A 506 18.60 -8.33 -8.15
CA GLY A 506 17.50 -8.70 -9.03
C GLY A 506 17.79 -10.02 -9.73
N LEU A 507 16.86 -10.96 -9.63
CA LEU A 507 16.88 -12.27 -10.27
C LEU A 507 15.59 -12.51 -11.08
N THR A 508 14.91 -11.43 -11.48
CA THR A 508 13.71 -11.52 -12.31
C THR A 508 14.12 -11.87 -13.74
N PRO A 509 13.72 -13.05 -14.30
CA PRO A 509 14.23 -13.51 -15.59
C PRO A 509 13.97 -12.53 -16.72
N ARG A 510 14.91 -12.44 -17.68
CA ARG A 510 14.75 -11.55 -18.84
C ARG A 510 13.46 -11.88 -19.60
N CYS A 511 12.69 -10.89 -20.03
CA CYS A 511 11.47 -11.19 -20.79
C CYS A 511 11.80 -11.81 -22.16
N ALA A 512 10.99 -12.77 -22.60
CA ALA A 512 11.19 -13.42 -23.90
C ALA A 512 10.64 -12.59 -25.07
N GLY A 513 9.65 -11.73 -24.82
CA GLY A 513 9.02 -10.84 -25.80
C GLY A 513 9.07 -9.38 -25.36
N GLU A 514 9.04 -8.47 -26.34
CA GLU A 514 9.11 -7.02 -26.10
C GLU A 514 7.93 -6.50 -25.27
N GLY A 515 6.70 -6.98 -25.51
CA GLY A 515 5.53 -6.54 -24.73
C GLY A 515 5.62 -6.86 -23.23
N ASP A 516 6.13 -8.04 -22.87
CA ASP A 516 6.34 -8.40 -21.45
C ASP A 516 7.44 -7.53 -20.81
N ARG A 517 8.45 -7.11 -21.60
CA ARG A 517 9.50 -6.19 -21.15
C ARG A 517 8.95 -4.77 -20.94
N GLU A 518 8.12 -4.29 -21.87
CA GLU A 518 7.47 -2.98 -21.79
C GLU A 518 6.57 -2.86 -20.56
N LEU A 519 5.87 -3.93 -20.16
CA LEU A 519 5.07 -3.96 -18.94
C LEU A 519 5.90 -3.66 -17.68
N TRP A 520 7.06 -4.30 -17.53
CA TRP A 520 7.96 -4.02 -16.41
C TRP A 520 8.56 -2.62 -16.51
N ALA A 521 9.10 -2.26 -17.67
CA ALA A 521 9.79 -0.98 -17.89
C ALA A 521 8.86 0.24 -17.77
N GLY A 522 7.57 0.08 -18.06
CA GLY A 522 6.56 1.13 -17.87
C GLY A 522 6.15 1.34 -16.42
N GLY A 523 6.51 0.43 -15.51
CA GLY A 523 6.07 0.45 -14.11
C GLY A 523 4.60 0.02 -13.90
N ASP A 524 3.89 -0.30 -14.98
CA ASP A 524 2.45 -0.61 -15.00
C ASP A 524 2.11 -1.86 -14.18
N VAL A 525 3.02 -2.83 -14.12
CA VAL A 525 2.83 -4.08 -13.35
C VAL A 525 3.54 -4.09 -12.00
N GLY A 526 4.13 -2.96 -11.62
CA GLY A 526 4.82 -2.76 -10.36
C GLY A 526 6.05 -3.64 -10.17
N GLY A 527 6.33 -4.03 -8.93
CA GLY A 527 7.54 -4.76 -8.56
C GLY A 527 8.80 -3.91 -8.45
N TRP A 528 8.79 -2.62 -8.74
CA TRP A 528 9.97 -1.76 -8.69
C TRP A 528 10.47 -1.58 -7.25
N ASP A 529 11.78 -1.49 -7.06
CA ASP A 529 12.36 -0.97 -5.82
C ASP A 529 12.30 0.56 -5.88
N VAL A 530 11.73 1.19 -4.86
CA VAL A 530 11.49 2.63 -4.81
C VAL A 530 12.03 3.21 -3.52
N TRP A 531 12.74 4.33 -3.62
CA TRP A 531 13.24 5.16 -2.52
C TRP A 531 12.65 6.56 -2.63
N LEU A 532 12.12 7.09 -1.53
CA LEU A 532 11.47 8.40 -1.49
C LEU A 532 11.79 9.16 -0.21
N ALA A 533 11.80 10.48 -0.30
CA ALA A 533 11.94 11.36 0.86
C ALA A 533 10.65 11.32 1.69
N ASN A 534 10.79 11.33 3.02
CA ASN A 534 9.65 11.51 3.92
C ASN A 534 9.46 13.00 4.19
N GLU A 535 8.39 13.60 3.70
CA GLU A 535 8.03 14.98 4.04
C GLU A 535 7.30 15.03 5.39
N GLU A 536 7.89 15.72 6.37
CA GLU A 536 7.22 15.98 7.65
C GLU A 536 5.98 16.88 7.43
N GLY A 537 4.78 16.28 7.30
CA GLY A 537 3.51 17.02 7.36
C GLY A 537 2.44 16.67 6.32
N GLY A 538 2.70 15.76 5.38
CA GLY A 538 1.66 15.24 4.48
C GLY A 538 0.68 14.31 5.20
N ASP A 539 -0.59 14.27 4.77
CA ASP A 539 -1.54 13.25 5.22
C ASP A 539 -0.94 11.87 4.92
N GLU A 540 -0.57 11.11 5.97
CA GLU A 540 0.26 9.89 5.97
C GLU A 540 -0.25 8.72 5.08
N ALA A 541 -1.36 8.90 4.36
CA ALA A 541 -1.95 7.97 3.39
C ALA A 541 -2.11 8.58 1.98
N THR A 542 -1.37 9.65 1.67
CA THR A 542 -1.33 10.28 0.35
C THR A 542 0.08 10.88 0.12
N TYR A 543 0.84 10.31 -0.82
CA TYR A 543 1.94 11.04 -1.44
C TYR A 543 1.31 11.83 -2.61
N GLY A 544 1.52 13.15 -2.67
CA GLY A 544 0.96 14.00 -3.75
C GLY A 544 -0.48 14.49 -3.58
N GLY A 545 -1.02 14.52 -2.35
CA GLY A 545 -2.27 15.22 -2.08
C GLY A 545 -2.03 16.72 -1.96
N ALA A 546 -2.35 17.49 -3.00
CA ALA A 546 -2.27 18.95 -3.01
C ALA A 546 -2.74 19.54 -1.66
N GLY A 547 -1.78 20.05 -0.88
CA GLY A 547 -2.02 20.57 0.46
C GLY A 547 -2.99 21.74 0.41
N GLU A 548 -4.23 21.51 0.86
CA GLU A 548 -5.13 22.60 1.20
C GLU A 548 -4.57 23.21 2.50
N LYS A 549 -3.79 24.29 2.37
CA LYS A 549 -3.21 25.03 3.49
C LYS A 549 -4.32 25.37 4.50
N THR A 550 -4.33 24.65 5.62
CA THR A 550 -5.13 24.96 6.80
C THR A 550 -4.73 26.34 7.29
N LYS A 551 -5.54 27.37 6.97
CA LYS A 551 -5.40 28.70 7.56
C LYS A 551 -5.66 28.59 9.06
N GLY A 552 -4.59 28.52 9.83
CA GLY A 552 -4.62 28.69 11.28
C GLY A 552 -5.20 30.06 11.64
N GLU A 553 -6.17 30.04 12.54
CA GLU A 553 -6.76 31.19 13.19
C GLU A 553 -5.71 31.93 14.01
N ALA A 554 -5.58 33.24 13.79
CA ALA A 554 -5.03 34.18 14.76
C ALA A 554 -5.88 35.46 14.73
N GLU A 555 -6.56 35.74 15.84
CA GLU A 555 -7.36 36.94 16.05
C GLU A 555 -6.48 38.19 16.28
N GLN A 556 -6.90 39.28 15.63
CA GLN A 556 -6.90 40.70 16.02
C GLN A 556 -5.59 41.38 16.47
N GLU A 557 -5.15 42.37 15.67
CA GLU A 557 -5.13 43.80 16.07
C GLU A 557 -4.99 44.73 14.84
N GLN A 558 -5.48 45.96 14.98
CA GLN A 558 -5.78 46.97 13.95
C GLN A 558 -4.56 47.84 13.57
N GLU A 559 -4.50 48.32 12.31
CA GLU A 559 -4.56 49.75 11.90
C GLU A 559 -3.95 50.04 10.50
N GLN A 560 -4.82 50.56 9.64
CA GLN A 560 -4.72 51.65 8.64
C GLN A 560 -3.51 51.93 7.71
N GLU A 561 -3.90 52.11 6.43
CA GLU A 561 -3.52 53.15 5.44
C GLU A 561 -2.47 52.89 4.32
N GLN A 562 -3.02 52.70 3.11
CA GLN A 562 -2.74 53.35 1.80
C GLN A 562 -1.28 53.68 1.39
N GLN A 563 -0.80 53.15 0.24
CA GLN A 563 -0.84 53.79 -1.10
C GLN A 563 0.08 53.09 -2.14
N GLU A 564 -0.46 52.96 -3.35
CA GLU A 564 0.13 52.84 -4.70
C GLU A 564 1.65 52.67 -4.90
N LYS A 565 2.05 51.66 -5.70
CA LYS A 565 2.88 51.88 -6.90
C LYS A 565 2.95 50.68 -7.86
N GLU A 566 3.14 51.05 -9.12
CA GLU A 566 3.03 50.31 -10.37
C GLU A 566 4.12 49.25 -10.60
N GLY A 567 3.68 48.13 -11.20
CA GLY A 567 4.29 47.36 -12.29
C GLY A 567 5.80 47.13 -12.34
N THR A 568 6.21 45.86 -12.30
CA THR A 568 7.10 45.27 -13.31
C THR A 568 6.86 43.76 -13.34
N GLU A 569 6.73 43.21 -14.54
CA GLU A 569 6.61 41.79 -14.85
C GLU A 569 7.81 41.00 -14.32
N GLY A 570 7.51 39.86 -13.71
CA GLY A 570 8.43 38.82 -13.30
C GLY A 570 7.58 37.60 -12.98
N GLU A 571 7.23 36.83 -14.01
CA GLU A 571 6.78 35.45 -13.83
C GLU A 571 7.98 34.69 -13.26
N GLU A 572 8.09 34.67 -11.93
CA GLU A 572 8.82 33.61 -11.25
C GLU A 572 7.92 32.38 -11.39
N GLU A 573 8.28 31.53 -12.36
CA GLU A 573 7.84 30.13 -12.36
C GLU A 573 8.29 29.57 -10.99
N GLU A 574 7.35 29.45 -10.05
CA GLU A 574 7.53 28.59 -8.89
C GLU A 574 7.77 27.20 -9.48
N GLU A 575 9.02 26.74 -9.49
CA GLU A 575 9.37 25.35 -9.75
C GLU A 575 8.53 24.52 -8.77
N GLU A 576 7.51 23.81 -9.27
CA GLU A 576 6.82 22.78 -8.50
C GLU A 576 7.93 21.83 -8.00
N GLU A 577 8.16 21.80 -6.68
CA GLU A 577 9.11 20.85 -6.08
C GLU A 577 8.69 19.45 -6.54
N ASP A 578 9.59 18.78 -7.26
CA ASP A 578 9.33 17.51 -7.92
C ASP A 578 9.14 16.42 -6.85
N ASP A 579 7.88 16.16 -6.48
CA ASP A 579 7.39 15.12 -5.52
C ASP A 579 7.71 13.66 -5.96
N GLY A 580 8.68 13.47 -6.86
CA GLY A 580 9.08 12.18 -7.41
C GLY A 580 9.93 11.32 -6.45
N PRO A 581 10.05 10.02 -6.73
CA PRO A 581 10.98 9.17 -5.98
C PRO A 581 12.43 9.65 -6.15
N LEU A 582 13.22 9.58 -5.08
CA LEU A 582 14.66 9.83 -5.11
C LEU A 582 15.38 8.85 -6.03
N LEU A 583 14.93 7.60 -6.03
CA LEU A 583 15.43 6.54 -6.90
C LEU A 583 14.32 5.50 -7.13
N ALA A 584 14.21 4.98 -8.36
CA ALA A 584 13.36 3.85 -8.66
C ALA A 584 14.10 2.89 -9.61
N LEU A 585 14.15 1.61 -9.26
CA LEU A 585 14.86 0.58 -10.03
C LEU A 585 13.89 -0.50 -10.50
N GLU A 586 13.92 -0.78 -11.81
CA GLU A 586 13.10 -1.82 -12.41
C GLU A 586 13.57 -3.24 -12.02
N PRO A 587 12.66 -4.22 -11.95
CA PRO A 587 13.03 -5.63 -11.77
C PRO A 587 13.82 -6.15 -12.96
N GLU A 588 15.11 -6.43 -12.74
CA GLU A 588 15.99 -6.93 -13.79
C GLU A 588 16.73 -8.21 -13.40
N TRP A 589 17.25 -8.89 -14.43
CA TRP A 589 18.02 -10.11 -14.27
C TRP A 589 19.47 -9.82 -13.93
N ASN A 590 19.96 -10.47 -12.86
CA ASN A 590 21.36 -10.48 -12.45
C ASN A 590 21.96 -9.08 -12.24
N ARG A 591 21.16 -8.20 -11.62
CA ARG A 591 21.54 -6.80 -11.37
C ARG A 591 21.66 -6.55 -9.87
N LEU A 592 22.87 -6.26 -9.40
CA LEU A 592 23.11 -5.86 -8.02
C LEU A 592 22.93 -4.35 -7.90
N HIS A 593 22.17 -3.88 -6.93
CA HIS A 593 22.14 -2.49 -6.52
C HIS A 593 22.64 -2.34 -5.07
N LEU A 594 23.32 -1.23 -4.82
CA LEU A 594 23.75 -0.77 -3.50
C LEU A 594 23.22 0.65 -3.34
N VAL A 595 22.48 0.96 -2.28
CA VAL A 595 21.93 2.30 -2.04
C VAL A 595 22.16 2.66 -0.58
N LEU A 596 22.93 3.72 -0.32
CA LEU A 596 23.06 4.28 1.02
C LEU A 596 21.84 5.14 1.30
N ARG A 597 21.05 4.70 2.28
CA ARG A 597 19.79 5.30 2.66
C ARG A 597 19.92 5.97 4.01
N ASP A 598 19.75 7.28 4.02
CA ASP A 598 19.77 8.09 5.24
C ASP A 598 18.46 7.95 6.04
N PRO A 599 18.49 8.22 7.36
CA PRO A 599 17.27 8.42 8.13
C PRO A 599 16.36 9.47 7.48
N GLY A 600 15.06 9.19 7.42
CA GLY A 600 14.06 10.00 6.72
C GLY A 600 13.80 9.56 5.27
N VAL A 601 14.61 8.68 4.69
CA VAL A 601 14.33 8.08 3.38
C VAL A 601 13.58 6.76 3.57
N LEU A 602 12.46 6.61 2.87
CA LEU A 602 11.63 5.41 2.88
C LEU A 602 11.93 4.55 1.66
N ALA A 603 11.88 3.23 1.82
CA ALA A 603 12.09 2.27 0.74
C ALA A 603 10.98 1.21 0.70
N PHE A 604 10.61 0.75 -0.49
CA PHE A 604 9.69 -0.36 -0.68
C PHE A 604 9.77 -1.03 -2.06
N VAL A 605 9.17 -2.22 -2.16
CA VAL A 605 8.91 -2.93 -3.42
C VAL A 605 7.43 -2.76 -3.75
N LYS A 606 7.15 -2.07 -4.87
CA LYS A 606 5.78 -1.85 -5.35
C LYS A 606 5.06 -3.18 -5.58
N TYR A 607 3.77 -3.23 -5.29
CA TYR A 607 2.92 -4.40 -5.55
C TYR A 607 3.04 -4.92 -6.97
N VAL A 608 3.21 -6.24 -7.09
CA VAL A 608 3.29 -6.91 -8.40
C VAL A 608 1.89 -7.24 -8.87
N SER A 609 1.38 -6.52 -9.88
CA SER A 609 0.04 -6.74 -10.45
C SER A 609 -0.10 -8.15 -11.03
N ALA A 610 -1.32 -8.70 -11.04
CA ALA A 610 -1.68 -9.91 -11.74
C ALA A 610 -1.36 -9.83 -13.25
N ARG A 611 -1.27 -8.62 -13.83
CA ARG A 611 -0.84 -8.42 -15.22
C ARG A 611 0.64 -8.75 -15.44
N ALA A 612 1.45 -8.79 -14.39
CA ALA A 612 2.87 -9.12 -14.50
C ALA A 612 3.08 -10.47 -15.20
N PRO A 613 4.06 -10.58 -16.13
CA PRO A 613 4.27 -11.77 -16.94
C PRO A 613 4.90 -12.93 -16.15
N ALA A 614 5.50 -12.67 -14.98
CA ALA A 614 6.14 -13.63 -14.09
C ALA A 614 6.25 -13.04 -12.68
N SER A 615 6.73 -13.82 -11.71
CA SER A 615 7.07 -13.29 -10.39
C SER A 615 8.30 -12.39 -10.48
N ARG A 616 8.40 -11.41 -9.56
CA ARG A 616 9.68 -10.75 -9.28
C ARG A 616 10.48 -11.62 -8.31
N TRP A 617 11.79 -11.78 -8.57
CA TRP A 617 12.70 -12.55 -7.72
C TRP A 617 13.91 -11.70 -7.35
N ASP A 618 14.36 -11.82 -6.10
CA ASP A 618 15.60 -11.20 -5.67
C ASP A 618 16.24 -11.89 -4.44
N VAL A 619 17.48 -11.50 -4.16
CA VAL A 619 18.09 -11.63 -2.83
C VAL A 619 18.38 -10.22 -2.37
N ALA A 620 17.71 -9.76 -1.32
CA ALA A 620 17.79 -8.36 -0.91
C ALA A 620 17.72 -8.19 0.60
N GLY A 621 18.13 -7.02 1.08
CA GLY A 621 18.26 -6.76 2.50
C GLY A 621 18.82 -5.38 2.85
N GLU A 622 18.94 -5.13 4.15
CA GLU A 622 19.52 -3.92 4.73
C GLU A 622 20.78 -4.28 5.51
N TRP A 623 21.85 -3.50 5.34
CA TRP A 623 23.10 -3.62 6.08
C TRP A 623 23.27 -2.42 7.02
N GLU A 624 23.55 -2.71 8.29
CA GLU A 624 24.07 -1.72 9.22
C GLU A 624 25.51 -1.42 8.84
N VAL A 625 25.85 -0.13 8.75
CA VAL A 625 27.14 0.34 8.28
C VAL A 625 27.69 1.48 9.14
N GLN A 626 29.02 1.58 9.21
CA GLN A 626 29.71 2.67 9.89
C GLN A 626 30.69 3.36 8.92
N GLY A 627 30.73 4.70 8.98
CA GLY A 627 31.81 5.46 8.37
C GLY A 627 33.12 5.25 9.14
N VAL A 628 34.23 5.19 8.44
CA VAL A 628 35.57 5.12 9.05
C VAL A 628 36.25 6.46 8.83
N GLU A 629 36.49 7.20 9.90
CA GLU A 629 37.32 8.41 9.85
C GLU A 629 38.76 7.98 9.56
N GLU A 630 39.29 8.36 8.40
CA GLU A 630 40.73 8.29 8.15
C GLU A 630 41.37 9.48 8.88
N GLU A 631 42.19 9.21 9.90
CA GLU A 631 43.00 10.27 10.52
C GLU A 631 43.91 10.82 9.40
N ASP A 632 43.66 12.07 8.98
CA ASP A 632 44.54 12.81 8.08
C ASP A 632 45.91 12.88 8.75
N ASP A 633 46.83 12.05 8.27
CA ASP A 633 48.23 12.01 8.68
C ASP A 633 48.94 13.22 8.03
N ASP A 634 48.47 14.43 8.36
CA ASP A 634 49.13 15.72 8.12
C ASP A 634 50.39 15.76 9.00
N ASN A 635 51.39 14.99 8.58
CA ASN A 635 52.73 15.06 9.13
C ASN A 635 53.25 16.48 8.90
N GLU A 636 53.32 17.23 10.00
CA GLU A 636 54.18 18.40 10.19
C GLU A 636 55.58 18.11 9.63
N ALA A 637 55.81 18.49 8.38
CA ALA A 637 57.15 18.75 7.89
C ALA A 637 57.66 20.00 8.60
N GLY A 638 58.23 19.80 9.79
CA GLY A 638 58.98 20.82 10.50
C GLY A 638 60.07 21.40 9.59
N GLU A 639 59.95 22.68 9.28
CA GLU A 639 61.04 23.47 8.72
C GLU A 639 62.19 23.53 9.74
N GLN A 640 63.36 23.03 9.32
CA GLN A 640 64.66 23.36 9.93
C GLN A 640 65.25 24.61 9.30
#